data_AF-A0A7W7KD28-F1
#
_entry.id   AF-A0A7W7KD28-F1
#
_cell.length_a   1.000
_cell.length_b   1.000
_cell.length_c   1.000
_cell.angle_alpha   90.00
_cell.angle_beta   90.00
_cell.angle_gamma   90.00
#
_symmetry.space_group_name_H-M   'P 1'
#
loop_
_entity.id
_entity.type
_entity.pdbx_description
1 polymer ?
#
loop_
_entity_poly.entity_id
_entity_poly.type
_entity_poly.pdbx_seq_one_letter_code
_entity_poly.pdbx_strand_id
1 'polypeptide(L)'
;MIADSEEDWASLLSRAGLAELLRSKAAPKQAEEGGTPVIRILVDLAADAGQARRVEALIDALLACGPARIEIAASADSSTKVAANRDVYALSDIAGYRYHSEGGNEYDIIDLADDQRADIFPAGSVLHGTPGSGAWIDADIRIVYATARFDGLDGFGGALNTLICALPKADKDLHYRLRRDAGEVVAALLDATPPDLTLLEWIDPQRSVDSVIRVVGSSPLLVDMAAALKFGLDPFALPVLAQVARVRPPPVDFILDGDLTALAMHSVPSAIERKGRASQGASEALARLAQGWTRRLDPTAFPVLRTLDAQALRVLAPSDATVGRGLQPTIAAALGAAAHGLEAWQTLFAKDTLVQRTVTLDIDPGAVPETEYARMLDELESLAPIARAAPERADGLRWRKWDRAVLFAFERTLPIPFDHFVAAVDVSRAISFMNDYLGGVIVAASFDDQGRPIRQAERNLYLPQPNYLALYGGKPIDVSKIEVVSYAADEHRLTWKTLNSSNGSAEADDGFVSFARSDFGTQVTIVGKQLFTLPPVWQMFDLSLWPAVEEPLTTMAYHTFFDRTLNNFEALVEGRDVRLGRDPDVDSAHPSVAIEETLARLAQRASPFVEKLKPKTARPAPADADGFVHVVPGA
;
A
#
# COMPACT_ATOMS: atom_id res chain seq x y z
N MET A 1 16.58 -6.46 -21.21
CA MET A 1 16.34 -7.10 -22.51
C MET A 1 14.84 -7.13 -22.80
N ILE A 2 14.42 -6.81 -24.03
CA ILE A 2 13.02 -6.83 -24.46
C ILE A 2 12.92 -7.63 -25.77
N ALA A 3 11.95 -8.54 -25.87
CA ALA A 3 11.68 -9.34 -27.07
C ALA A 3 10.17 -9.39 -27.38
N ASP A 4 9.83 -9.23 -28.67
CA ASP A 4 8.47 -9.27 -29.21
C ASP A 4 8.27 -10.53 -30.08
N SER A 5 7.78 -11.64 -29.49
CA SER A 5 7.50 -12.96 -30.13
C SER A 5 8.65 -13.66 -30.91
N GLU A 6 8.54 -14.99 -31.04
CA GLU A 6 9.50 -15.97 -31.62
C GLU A 6 10.85 -16.21 -30.92
N GLU A 7 11.38 -15.28 -30.10
CA GLU A 7 12.63 -15.53 -29.36
C GLU A 7 12.39 -16.44 -28.14
N ASP A 8 13.13 -17.56 -28.05
CA ASP A 8 13.04 -18.50 -26.93
C ASP A 8 13.70 -17.97 -25.64
N TRP A 9 13.38 -18.61 -24.51
CA TRP A 9 13.97 -18.23 -23.22
C TRP A 9 15.49 -18.39 -23.20
N ALA A 10 16.03 -19.39 -23.89
CA ALA A 10 17.47 -19.67 -23.89
C ALA A 10 18.28 -18.50 -24.48
N SER A 11 17.86 -17.97 -25.63
CA SER A 11 18.47 -16.81 -26.28
C SER A 11 18.37 -15.56 -25.39
N LEU A 12 17.16 -15.28 -24.88
CA LEU A 12 16.90 -14.08 -24.08
C LEU A 12 17.68 -14.07 -22.75
N LEU A 13 17.73 -15.22 -22.07
CA LEU A 13 18.47 -15.39 -20.82
C LEU A 13 19.99 -15.33 -21.03
N SER A 14 20.48 -15.89 -22.13
CA SER A 14 21.89 -15.79 -22.52
C SER A 14 22.31 -14.34 -22.68
N ARG A 15 21.52 -13.54 -23.43
CA ARG A 15 21.74 -12.09 -23.60
C ARG A 15 21.61 -11.33 -22.30
N ALA A 16 20.71 -11.73 -21.41
CA ALA A 16 20.55 -11.14 -20.09
C ALA A 16 21.66 -11.52 -19.09
N GLY A 17 22.67 -12.31 -19.50
CA GLY A 17 23.82 -12.64 -18.67
C GLY A 17 23.58 -13.79 -17.68
N LEU A 18 22.56 -14.64 -17.88
CA LEU A 18 22.23 -15.75 -16.97
C LEU A 18 23.43 -16.67 -16.72
N ALA A 19 24.21 -16.99 -17.76
CA ALA A 19 25.37 -17.87 -17.62
C ALA A 19 26.45 -17.28 -16.70
N GLU A 20 26.60 -15.95 -16.69
CA GLU A 20 27.52 -15.25 -15.78
C GLU A 20 26.95 -15.19 -14.36
N LEU A 21 25.64 -14.98 -14.22
CA LEU A 21 24.97 -15.05 -12.92
C LEU A 21 25.13 -16.44 -12.28
N LEU A 22 24.86 -17.51 -13.02
CA LEU A 22 25.05 -18.88 -12.56
C LEU A 22 26.50 -19.14 -12.16
N ARG A 23 27.47 -18.73 -12.98
CA ARG A 23 28.89 -18.88 -12.62
C ARG A 23 29.29 -18.10 -11.37
N SER A 24 28.81 -16.87 -11.20
CA SER A 24 29.21 -16.04 -10.05
C SER A 24 28.56 -16.48 -8.75
N LYS A 25 27.30 -16.94 -8.79
CA LYS A 25 26.50 -17.27 -7.60
C LYS A 25 26.51 -18.76 -7.24
N ALA A 26 26.52 -19.66 -8.22
CA ALA A 26 26.44 -21.10 -7.98
C ALA A 26 27.82 -21.80 -7.95
N ALA A 27 28.87 -21.24 -8.55
CA ALA A 27 30.19 -21.87 -8.54
C ALA A 27 30.83 -22.03 -7.14
N PRO A 28 30.67 -21.10 -6.18
CA PRO A 28 31.21 -21.28 -4.83
C PRO A 28 30.65 -22.53 -4.13
N LYS A 29 29.34 -22.78 -4.27
CA LYS A 29 28.65 -23.91 -3.62
C LYS A 29 28.94 -25.24 -4.30
N GLN A 30 29.11 -25.23 -5.62
CA GLN A 30 29.60 -26.39 -6.36
C GLN A 30 31.04 -26.77 -5.97
N ALA A 31 31.87 -25.79 -5.62
CA ALA A 31 33.25 -25.99 -5.20
C ALA A 31 33.40 -26.45 -3.75
N GLU A 32 32.48 -26.10 -2.86
CA GLU A 32 32.63 -26.39 -1.42
C GLU A 32 32.30 -27.82 -1.01
N GLU A 33 31.47 -28.58 -1.74
CA GLU A 33 31.20 -30.00 -1.37
C GLU A 33 30.38 -30.78 -2.44
N GLY A 34 30.44 -30.37 -3.72
CA GLY A 34 29.58 -30.97 -4.75
C GLY A 34 28.08 -30.65 -4.58
N GLY A 35 27.78 -29.58 -3.83
CA GLY A 35 26.42 -29.11 -3.61
C GLY A 35 25.77 -28.66 -4.91
N THR A 36 24.51 -29.08 -5.13
CA THR A 36 23.70 -28.59 -6.26
C THR A 36 23.10 -27.24 -5.88
N PRO A 37 23.29 -26.18 -6.69
CA PRO A 37 22.72 -24.87 -6.39
C PRO A 37 21.19 -24.92 -6.43
N VAL A 38 20.55 -24.18 -5.54
CA VAL A 38 19.09 -24.07 -5.43
C VAL A 38 18.64 -22.76 -6.07
N ILE A 39 17.85 -22.87 -7.14
CA ILE A 39 17.23 -21.73 -7.81
C ILE A 39 15.75 -21.71 -7.44
N ARG A 40 15.28 -20.57 -6.93
CA ARG A 40 13.87 -20.38 -6.59
C ARG A 40 13.20 -19.39 -7.52
N ILE A 41 12.07 -19.79 -8.09
CA ILE A 41 11.28 -18.98 -9.03
C ILE A 41 9.99 -18.56 -8.33
N LEU A 42 9.90 -17.30 -7.91
CA LEU A 42 8.69 -16.72 -7.35
C LEU A 42 7.66 -16.46 -8.45
N VAL A 43 6.45 -16.98 -8.27
CA VAL A 43 5.31 -16.80 -9.18
C VAL A 43 4.05 -16.35 -8.43
N ASP A 44 3.18 -15.61 -9.13
CA ASP A 44 1.76 -15.46 -8.72
C ASP A 44 0.96 -16.59 -9.39
N LEU A 45 0.66 -17.65 -8.64
CA LEU A 45 -0.13 -18.80 -9.12
C LEU A 45 -1.57 -18.44 -9.51
N ALA A 46 -2.06 -17.25 -9.14
CA ALA A 46 -3.38 -16.77 -9.51
C ALA A 46 -3.43 -16.10 -10.90
N ALA A 47 -2.31 -16.00 -11.62
CA ALA A 47 -2.18 -15.12 -12.78
C ALA A 47 -2.85 -15.64 -14.07
N ASP A 48 -2.55 -16.86 -14.52
CA ASP A 48 -3.14 -17.43 -15.74
C ASP A 48 -2.93 -18.95 -15.91
N ALA A 49 -3.83 -19.61 -16.66
CA ALA A 49 -3.82 -21.06 -16.89
C ALA A 49 -2.72 -21.56 -17.87
N GLY A 50 -1.96 -20.66 -18.49
CA GLY A 50 -0.84 -21.01 -19.35
C GLY A 50 0.52 -20.89 -18.66
N GLN A 51 0.56 -20.31 -17.46
CA GLN A 51 1.80 -19.99 -16.73
C GLN A 51 2.67 -21.23 -16.52
N ALA A 52 2.07 -22.36 -16.12
CA ALA A 52 2.81 -23.58 -15.82
C ALA A 52 3.71 -24.03 -16.98
N ARG A 53 3.17 -24.13 -18.20
CA ARG A 53 3.95 -24.53 -19.39
C ARG A 53 5.12 -23.58 -19.67
N ARG A 54 4.94 -22.29 -19.42
CA ARG A 54 5.97 -21.28 -19.71
C ARG A 54 7.06 -21.23 -18.64
N VAL A 55 6.67 -21.44 -17.39
CA VAL A 55 7.63 -21.62 -16.28
C VAL A 55 8.39 -22.93 -16.47
N GLU A 56 7.75 -24.03 -16.89
CA GLU A 56 8.44 -25.29 -17.23
C GLU A 56 9.44 -25.11 -18.39
N ALA A 57 9.09 -24.34 -19.42
CA ALA A 57 10.03 -24.00 -20.50
C ALA A 57 11.22 -23.14 -20.01
N LEU A 58 10.99 -22.25 -19.03
CA LEU A 58 12.06 -21.51 -18.36
C LEU A 58 12.96 -22.45 -17.54
N ILE A 59 12.40 -23.43 -16.85
CA ILE A 59 13.15 -24.45 -16.10
C ILE A 59 14.10 -25.20 -17.03
N ASP A 60 13.61 -25.64 -18.19
CA ASP A 60 14.44 -26.31 -19.20
C ASP A 60 15.59 -25.42 -19.68
N ALA A 61 15.32 -24.13 -19.93
CA ALA A 61 16.35 -23.17 -20.32
C ALA A 61 17.40 -22.92 -19.21
N LEU A 62 16.98 -22.88 -17.94
CA LEU A 62 17.87 -22.74 -16.79
C LEU A 62 18.79 -23.96 -16.66
N LEU A 63 18.24 -25.17 -16.74
CA LEU A 63 18.99 -26.42 -16.57
C LEU A 63 19.90 -26.73 -17.76
N ALA A 64 19.58 -26.23 -18.96
CA ALA A 64 20.50 -26.25 -20.09
C ALA A 64 21.80 -25.46 -19.83
N CYS A 65 21.78 -24.49 -18.90
CA CYS A 65 22.96 -23.71 -18.53
C CYS A 65 23.84 -24.41 -17.46
N GLY A 66 23.30 -25.41 -16.76
CA GLY A 66 24.02 -26.16 -15.73
C GLY A 66 23.09 -26.86 -14.73
N PRO A 67 23.60 -27.86 -14.00
CA PRO A 67 22.82 -28.60 -13.01
C PRO A 67 22.43 -27.69 -11.83
N ALA A 68 21.15 -27.71 -11.48
CA ALA A 68 20.58 -27.00 -10.35
C ALA A 68 19.34 -27.74 -9.83
N ARG A 69 18.99 -27.51 -8.57
CA ARG A 69 17.68 -27.86 -8.01
C ARG A 69 16.76 -26.66 -8.23
N ILE A 70 15.65 -26.87 -8.90
CA ILE A 70 14.67 -25.81 -9.16
C ILE A 70 13.45 -25.99 -8.26
N GLU A 71 13.05 -24.91 -7.59
CA GLU A 71 11.84 -24.85 -6.77
C GLU A 71 10.99 -23.67 -7.23
N ILE A 72 9.72 -23.92 -7.51
CA ILE A 72 8.72 -22.89 -7.77
C ILE A 72 8.17 -22.44 -6.43
N ALA A 73 8.33 -21.16 -6.14
CA ALA A 73 7.94 -20.57 -4.89
C ALA A 73 6.66 -19.75 -5.05
N ALA A 74 5.71 -19.95 -4.16
CA ALA A 74 4.51 -19.13 -4.05
C ALA A 74 4.11 -19.00 -2.59
N SER A 75 3.12 -18.16 -2.30
CA SER A 75 2.43 -18.18 -1.02
C SER A 75 0.95 -17.89 -1.25
N ALA A 76 0.12 -18.35 -0.32
CA ALA A 76 -1.29 -18.00 -0.30
C ALA A 76 -1.50 -16.47 -0.34
N ASP A 77 -2.48 -16.04 -1.12
CA ASP A 77 -2.92 -14.64 -1.18
C ASP A 77 -4.32 -14.47 -0.56
N SER A 78 -4.81 -13.24 -0.55
CA SER A 78 -6.10 -12.93 0.07
C SER A 78 -7.30 -13.59 -0.63
N SER A 79 -7.14 -14.14 -1.84
CA SER A 79 -8.22 -14.84 -2.53
C SER A 79 -8.64 -16.14 -1.84
N THR A 80 -7.79 -16.69 -0.97
CA THR A 80 -8.12 -17.82 -0.08
C THR A 80 -9.35 -17.55 0.79
N LYS A 81 -9.70 -16.28 1.01
CA LYS A 81 -10.91 -15.87 1.75
C LYS A 81 -12.19 -15.91 0.91
N VAL A 82 -12.07 -15.97 -0.40
CA VAL A 82 -13.21 -15.88 -1.34
C VAL A 82 -13.58 -17.26 -1.88
N ALA A 83 -12.60 -18.12 -2.17
CA ALA A 83 -12.83 -19.42 -2.78
C ALA A 83 -11.99 -20.53 -2.11
N ALA A 84 -12.53 -21.74 -2.12
CA ALA A 84 -11.81 -22.96 -1.73
C ALA A 84 -10.74 -23.34 -2.78
N ASN A 85 -9.86 -24.28 -2.42
CA ASN A 85 -8.76 -24.78 -3.27
C ASN A 85 -7.80 -23.67 -3.73
N ARG A 86 -7.45 -22.78 -2.79
CA ARG A 86 -6.56 -21.63 -3.03
C ARG A 86 -5.25 -21.70 -2.25
N ASP A 87 -4.97 -22.83 -1.59
CA ASP A 87 -3.63 -23.10 -1.08
C ASP A 87 -2.64 -23.30 -2.24
N VAL A 88 -1.34 -23.17 -1.95
CA VAL A 88 -0.28 -23.19 -2.97
C VAL A 88 -0.32 -24.46 -3.82
N TYR A 89 -0.46 -25.63 -3.19
CA TYR A 89 -0.41 -26.92 -3.85
C TYR A 89 -1.67 -27.17 -4.71
N ALA A 90 -2.86 -26.83 -4.20
CA ALA A 90 -4.07 -26.89 -5.01
C ALA A 90 -4.01 -25.93 -6.22
N LEU A 91 -3.47 -24.72 -6.03
CA LEU A 91 -3.32 -23.75 -7.10
C LEU A 91 -2.33 -24.23 -8.16
N SER A 92 -1.23 -24.86 -7.78
CA SER A 92 -0.28 -25.40 -8.75
C SER A 92 -0.88 -26.51 -9.60
N ASP A 93 -1.61 -27.44 -8.98
CA ASP A 93 -2.26 -28.53 -9.70
C ASP A 93 -3.30 -28.00 -10.69
N ILE A 94 -4.11 -27.00 -10.28
CA ILE A 94 -5.10 -26.37 -11.15
C ILE A 94 -4.44 -25.53 -12.26
N ALA A 95 -3.32 -24.88 -11.98
CA ALA A 95 -2.54 -24.14 -12.97
C ALA A 95 -1.85 -25.08 -13.98
N GLY A 96 -1.82 -26.39 -13.72
CA GLY A 96 -1.31 -27.42 -14.62
C GLY A 96 0.17 -27.71 -14.47
N TYR A 97 0.78 -27.41 -13.31
CA TYR A 97 2.15 -27.83 -13.02
C TYR A 97 2.22 -29.35 -12.88
N ARG A 98 3.24 -29.97 -13.49
CA ARG A 98 3.41 -31.42 -13.55
C ARG A 98 4.53 -31.96 -12.67
N TYR A 99 5.28 -31.08 -11.99
CA TYR A 99 6.50 -31.41 -11.22
C TYR A 99 7.65 -31.98 -12.09
N HIS A 100 7.44 -32.06 -13.40
CA HIS A 100 8.42 -32.36 -14.43
C HIS A 100 8.19 -31.48 -15.64
N SER A 101 9.25 -30.91 -16.21
CA SER A 101 9.18 -30.11 -17.44
C SER A 101 9.02 -31.00 -18.69
N GLU A 102 8.78 -30.39 -19.86
CA GLU A 102 8.76 -31.12 -21.14
C GLU A 102 10.12 -31.73 -21.49
N GLY A 103 11.22 -31.09 -21.06
CA GLY A 103 12.58 -31.65 -21.12
C GLY A 103 12.82 -32.84 -20.17
N GLY A 104 11.84 -33.22 -19.35
CA GLY A 104 11.94 -34.32 -18.39
C GLY A 104 12.69 -33.96 -17.10
N ASN A 105 12.89 -32.67 -16.83
CA ASN A 105 13.59 -32.21 -15.64
C ASN A 105 12.64 -32.12 -14.44
N GLU A 106 13.04 -32.69 -13.31
CA GLU A 106 12.33 -32.62 -12.04
C GLU A 106 12.42 -31.22 -11.40
N TYR A 107 11.31 -30.77 -10.84
CA TYR A 107 11.25 -29.56 -10.01
C TYR A 107 10.20 -29.72 -8.91
N ASP A 108 10.33 -28.90 -7.86
CA ASP A 108 9.41 -28.91 -6.72
C ASP A 108 8.60 -27.61 -6.63
N ILE A 109 7.52 -27.61 -5.86
CA ILE A 109 6.70 -26.43 -5.57
C ILE A 109 6.65 -26.27 -4.05
N ILE A 110 6.95 -25.06 -3.56
CA ILE A 110 7.04 -24.77 -2.13
C ILE A 110 6.12 -23.61 -1.75
N ASP A 111 5.49 -23.71 -0.58
CA ASP A 111 4.84 -22.59 0.07
C ASP A 111 5.87 -21.82 0.91
N LEU A 112 6.10 -20.55 0.56
CA LEU A 112 7.00 -19.66 1.28
C LEU A 112 6.53 -19.35 2.71
N ALA A 113 5.28 -19.68 3.05
CA ALA A 113 4.76 -19.60 4.41
C ALA A 113 5.22 -20.77 5.32
N ASP A 114 5.75 -21.86 4.78
CA ASP A 114 6.11 -23.05 5.56
C ASP A 114 7.40 -22.87 6.39
N ASP A 115 8.34 -22.04 5.94
CA ASP A 115 9.57 -21.69 6.66
C ASP A 115 9.65 -20.17 6.88
N GLN A 116 9.46 -19.74 8.13
CA GLN A 116 9.37 -18.33 8.51
C GLN A 116 10.47 -17.91 9.50
N ARG A 117 11.11 -16.77 9.23
CA ARG A 117 12.14 -16.15 10.08
C ARG A 117 11.71 -14.75 10.50
N ALA A 118 11.87 -14.42 11.79
CA ALA A 118 11.43 -13.14 12.36
C ALA A 118 12.46 -12.01 12.25
N ASP A 119 13.72 -12.34 11.97
CA ASP A 119 14.89 -11.46 12.02
C ASP A 119 15.29 -10.87 10.65
N ILE A 120 14.41 -11.01 9.65
CA ILE A 120 14.70 -10.59 8.27
C ILE A 120 14.63 -9.08 8.07
N PHE A 121 13.69 -8.42 8.75
CA PHE A 121 13.42 -7.00 8.54
C PHE A 121 13.88 -6.15 9.74
N PRO A 122 14.77 -5.15 9.53
CA PRO A 122 15.32 -4.34 10.61
C PRO A 122 14.24 -3.43 11.24
N ALA A 123 14.53 -2.88 12.43
CA ALA A 123 13.61 -2.04 13.20
C ALA A 123 13.07 -0.81 12.44
N GLY A 124 13.84 -0.27 11.50
CA GLY A 124 13.43 0.86 10.66
C GLY A 124 12.59 0.50 9.43
N SER A 125 12.37 -0.79 9.17
CA SER A 125 11.61 -1.26 8.00
C SER A 125 10.09 -1.24 8.26
N VAL A 126 9.29 -0.97 7.22
CA VAL A 126 7.81 -1.10 7.28
C VAL A 126 7.39 -2.53 7.61
N LEU A 127 8.25 -3.50 7.29
CA LEU A 127 8.05 -4.92 7.54
C LEU A 127 8.64 -5.38 8.88
N HIS A 128 9.13 -4.48 9.73
CA HIS A 128 9.60 -4.86 11.06
C HIS A 128 8.53 -5.65 11.83
N GLY A 129 8.95 -6.73 12.49
CA GLY A 129 8.06 -7.66 13.20
C GLY A 129 7.22 -8.58 12.28
N THR A 130 7.34 -8.45 10.96
CA THR A 130 6.74 -9.40 10.01
C THR A 130 7.74 -10.52 9.73
N PRO A 131 7.33 -11.80 9.75
CA PRO A 131 8.21 -12.87 9.32
C PRO A 131 8.51 -12.78 7.82
N GLY A 132 9.74 -13.10 7.42
CA GLY A 132 10.14 -13.37 6.04
C GLY A 132 10.28 -14.87 5.79
N SER A 133 10.28 -15.30 4.53
CA SER A 133 10.51 -16.72 4.20
C SER A 133 11.99 -17.09 4.38
N GLY A 134 12.29 -18.22 5.04
CA GLY A 134 13.65 -18.75 5.21
C GLY A 134 14.14 -19.55 3.99
N ALA A 135 13.25 -20.33 3.37
CA ALA A 135 13.25 -20.54 1.92
C ALA A 135 13.24 -19.17 1.21
N TRP A 136 13.28 -18.96 -0.09
CA TRP A 136 13.59 -17.60 -0.65
C TRP A 136 14.96 -17.01 -0.23
N ILE A 137 15.20 -16.63 1.04
CA ILE A 137 16.45 -16.05 1.56
C ILE A 137 17.63 -17.00 1.37
N ASP A 138 17.43 -18.27 1.68
CA ASP A 138 18.49 -19.29 1.55
C ASP A 138 18.69 -19.76 0.09
N ALA A 139 17.96 -19.19 -0.87
CA ALA A 139 18.16 -19.56 -2.27
C ALA A 139 19.50 -19.02 -2.77
N ASP A 140 20.21 -19.83 -3.55
CA ASP A 140 21.47 -19.39 -4.17
C ASP A 140 21.19 -18.38 -5.30
N ILE A 141 20.05 -18.55 -5.98
CA ILE A 141 19.55 -17.64 -7.01
C ILE A 141 18.05 -17.46 -6.82
N ARG A 142 17.64 -16.19 -6.76
CA ARG A 142 16.24 -15.77 -6.65
C ARG A 142 15.76 -15.19 -7.97
N ILE A 143 14.70 -15.78 -8.52
CA ILE A 143 14.10 -15.36 -9.77
C ILE A 143 12.67 -14.92 -9.50
N VAL A 144 12.28 -13.73 -9.96
CA VAL A 144 10.87 -13.32 -10.00
C VAL A 144 10.36 -13.53 -11.41
N TYR A 145 9.32 -14.35 -11.56
CA TYR A 145 8.59 -14.52 -12.82
C TYR A 145 7.20 -13.92 -12.68
N ALA A 146 6.96 -12.81 -13.37
CA ALA A 146 5.71 -12.07 -13.33
C ALA A 146 4.95 -12.19 -14.66
N THR A 147 3.67 -12.53 -14.58
CA THR A 147 2.76 -12.30 -15.72
C THR A 147 2.18 -10.89 -15.58
N ALA A 148 2.56 -9.99 -16.49
CA ALA A 148 2.02 -8.64 -16.55
C ALA A 148 0.50 -8.68 -16.80
N ARG A 149 -0.23 -7.93 -15.98
CA ARG A 149 -1.68 -7.76 -16.11
C ARG A 149 -2.07 -6.31 -15.89
N PHE A 150 -3.12 -5.86 -16.58
CA PHE A 150 -3.81 -4.64 -16.16
C PHE A 150 -4.51 -4.94 -14.86
N ASP A 151 -3.96 -4.37 -13.80
CA ASP A 151 -4.55 -4.42 -12.49
C ASP A 151 -5.40 -3.17 -12.31
N GLY A 152 -6.62 -3.36 -11.83
CA GLY A 152 -7.52 -2.24 -11.69
C GLY A 152 -7.16 -1.31 -10.51
N LEU A 153 -6.46 -1.82 -9.49
CA LEU A 153 -5.98 -1.07 -8.33
C LEU A 153 -4.71 -0.30 -8.68
N ASP A 154 -3.71 -1.00 -9.22
CA ASP A 154 -2.37 -0.45 -9.47
C ASP A 154 -2.19 0.10 -10.89
N GLY A 155 -3.20 -0.05 -11.75
CA GLY A 155 -3.12 0.19 -13.19
C GLY A 155 -2.37 -0.91 -13.94
N PHE A 156 -1.25 -1.36 -13.37
CA PHE A 156 -0.35 -2.37 -13.92
C PHE A 156 0.23 -3.23 -12.79
N GLY A 157 0.04 -4.55 -12.89
CA GLY A 157 0.69 -5.53 -12.03
C GLY A 157 1.85 -6.20 -12.77
N GLY A 158 3.09 -5.92 -12.36
CA GLY A 158 4.31 -6.54 -12.86
C GLY A 158 5.11 -7.22 -11.74
N ALA A 159 6.43 -7.29 -11.91
CA ALA A 159 7.35 -7.94 -10.99
C ALA A 159 7.38 -7.33 -9.59
N LEU A 160 7.26 -6.01 -9.47
CA LEU A 160 7.21 -5.34 -8.17
C LEU A 160 5.99 -5.80 -7.36
N ASN A 161 4.85 -6.00 -8.03
CA ASN A 161 3.65 -6.51 -7.39
C ASN A 161 3.76 -8.00 -7.02
N THR A 162 4.40 -8.81 -7.88
CA THR A 162 4.67 -10.22 -7.61
C THR A 162 5.59 -10.42 -6.40
N LEU A 163 6.51 -9.50 -6.11
CA LEU A 163 7.38 -9.60 -4.93
C LEU A 163 6.61 -9.68 -3.60
N ILE A 164 5.42 -9.08 -3.51
CA ILE A 164 4.57 -9.18 -2.31
C ILE A 164 4.17 -10.64 -2.02
N CYS A 165 4.12 -11.51 -3.04
CA CYS A 165 3.88 -12.94 -2.90
C CYS A 165 5.02 -13.68 -2.18
N ALA A 166 6.19 -13.07 -1.98
CA ALA A 166 7.28 -13.65 -1.19
C ALA A 166 7.01 -13.63 0.33
N LEU A 167 6.11 -12.77 0.78
CA LEU A 167 5.78 -12.63 2.19
C LEU A 167 4.86 -13.78 2.65
N PRO A 168 4.87 -14.21 3.92
CA PRO A 168 4.18 -15.44 4.32
C PRO A 168 2.70 -15.27 4.73
N LYS A 169 2.25 -14.09 5.18
CA LYS A 169 0.86 -13.94 5.65
C LYS A 169 -0.15 -14.06 4.50
N ALA A 170 -1.17 -14.90 4.63
CA ALA A 170 -2.12 -15.16 3.54
C ALA A 170 -2.91 -13.91 3.11
N ASP A 171 -3.39 -13.08 4.06
CA ASP A 171 -4.14 -11.86 3.71
C ASP A 171 -3.21 -10.70 3.32
N LYS A 172 -2.61 -10.80 2.13
CA LYS A 172 -1.67 -9.80 1.57
C LYS A 172 -2.29 -8.42 1.52
N ASP A 173 -3.55 -8.30 1.10
CA ASP A 173 -4.19 -7.00 0.94
C ASP A 173 -4.34 -6.29 2.29
N LEU A 174 -4.74 -7.01 3.35
CA LEU A 174 -4.74 -6.43 4.70
C LEU A 174 -3.33 -6.04 5.13
N HIS A 175 -2.41 -7.00 5.15
CA HIS A 175 -1.14 -6.83 5.84
C HIS A 175 -0.14 -5.95 5.08
N TYR A 176 -0.19 -5.95 3.75
CA TYR A 176 0.86 -5.40 2.90
C TYR A 176 0.37 -4.31 1.94
N ARG A 177 -0.95 -4.04 1.87
CA ARG A 177 -1.50 -2.96 1.03
C ARG A 177 -2.40 -1.97 1.80
N LEU A 178 -3.16 -2.43 2.79
CA LEU A 178 -4.08 -1.60 3.57
C LEU A 178 -3.42 -1.00 4.81
N ARG A 179 -2.72 -1.82 5.59
CA ARG A 179 -2.00 -1.37 6.78
C ARG A 179 -0.72 -0.60 6.47
N ARG A 180 -0.16 -0.86 5.29
CA ARG A 180 1.16 -0.42 4.83
C ARG A 180 1.04 0.07 3.40
N ASP A 181 1.91 0.98 3.01
CA ASP A 181 2.05 1.33 1.60
C ASP A 181 2.72 0.18 0.84
N ALA A 182 2.11 -0.26 -0.26
CA ALA A 182 2.60 -1.40 -1.03
C ALA A 182 3.97 -1.14 -1.67
N GLY A 183 4.27 0.10 -2.07
CA GLY A 183 5.57 0.48 -2.58
C GLY A 183 6.65 0.48 -1.51
N GLU A 184 6.33 0.91 -0.28
CA GLU A 184 7.23 0.79 0.88
C GLU A 184 7.51 -0.67 1.23
N VAL A 185 6.48 -1.53 1.16
CA VAL A 185 6.65 -2.99 1.37
C VAL A 185 7.59 -3.59 0.33
N VAL A 186 7.40 -3.25 -0.95
CA VAL A 186 8.26 -3.75 -2.02
C VAL A 186 9.68 -3.22 -1.89
N ALA A 187 9.86 -1.94 -1.53
CA ALA A 187 11.18 -1.39 -1.26
C ALA A 187 11.89 -2.14 -0.13
N ALA A 188 11.20 -2.40 0.99
CA ALA A 188 11.73 -3.18 2.10
C ALA A 188 12.10 -4.62 1.69
N LEU A 189 11.29 -5.27 0.84
CA LEU A 189 11.61 -6.59 0.28
C LEU A 189 12.84 -6.58 -0.61
N LEU A 190 13.01 -5.54 -1.43
CA LEU A 190 14.19 -5.38 -2.26
C LEU A 190 15.45 -5.08 -1.43
N ASP A 191 15.32 -4.41 -0.28
CA ASP A 191 16.45 -4.10 0.61
C ASP A 191 16.93 -5.36 1.34
N ALA A 192 15.99 -6.14 1.88
CA ALA A 192 16.30 -7.35 2.64
C ALA A 192 16.61 -8.56 1.74
N THR A 193 15.86 -8.72 0.65
CA THR A 193 15.81 -9.96 -0.13
C THR A 193 15.72 -9.72 -1.66
N PRO A 194 16.68 -8.99 -2.26
CA PRO A 194 16.61 -8.63 -3.67
C PRO A 194 16.65 -9.87 -4.57
N PRO A 195 15.80 -9.97 -5.61
CA PRO A 195 15.94 -11.02 -6.61
C PRO A 195 17.22 -10.82 -7.43
N ASP A 196 17.80 -11.91 -7.89
CA ASP A 196 18.99 -11.91 -8.74
C ASP A 196 18.63 -11.74 -10.22
N LEU A 197 17.43 -12.21 -10.62
CA LEU A 197 16.90 -12.08 -11.96
C LEU A 197 15.39 -11.85 -11.93
N THR A 198 14.90 -11.02 -12.85
CA THR A 198 13.47 -10.74 -13.02
C THR A 198 13.06 -10.97 -14.45
N LEU A 199 11.97 -11.70 -14.62
CA LEU A 199 11.33 -11.97 -15.90
C LEU A 199 9.89 -11.48 -15.80
N LEU A 200 9.49 -10.72 -16.80
CA LEU A 200 8.12 -10.29 -16.96
C LEU A 200 7.64 -10.72 -18.32
N GLU A 201 6.46 -11.33 -18.33
CA GLU A 201 5.82 -11.78 -19.55
C GLU A 201 4.44 -11.15 -19.67
N TRP A 202 4.10 -10.68 -20.87
CA TRP A 202 2.75 -10.22 -21.18
C TRP A 202 2.18 -10.95 -22.38
N ILE A 203 0.92 -11.34 -22.24
CA ILE A 203 0.15 -12.00 -23.30
C ILE A 203 -0.98 -11.07 -23.68
N ASP A 204 -1.01 -10.65 -24.94
CA ASP A 204 -2.11 -9.87 -25.45
C ASP A 204 -3.35 -10.78 -25.60
N PRO A 205 -4.43 -10.56 -24.82
CA PRO A 205 -5.64 -11.38 -24.93
C PRO A 205 -6.39 -11.19 -26.27
N GLN A 206 -6.03 -10.18 -27.07
CA GLN A 206 -6.64 -9.90 -28.38
C GLN A 206 -5.79 -10.33 -29.57
N ARG A 207 -4.50 -10.64 -29.38
CA ARG A 207 -3.65 -11.26 -30.42
C ARG A 207 -3.64 -12.78 -30.21
N SER A 208 -3.15 -13.53 -31.20
CA SER A 208 -2.97 -14.98 -31.01
C SER A 208 -2.07 -15.23 -29.80
N VAL A 209 -2.22 -16.42 -29.19
CA VAL A 209 -1.47 -16.88 -28.01
C VAL A 209 0.06 -16.78 -28.17
N ASP A 210 0.53 -16.60 -29.41
CA ASP A 210 1.95 -16.52 -29.79
C ASP A 210 2.54 -15.09 -29.71
N SER A 211 1.71 -14.05 -29.55
CA SER A 211 2.18 -12.66 -29.38
C SER A 211 2.53 -12.37 -27.93
N VAL A 212 3.69 -12.88 -27.51
CA VAL A 212 4.22 -12.73 -26.15
C VAL A 212 5.29 -11.65 -26.12
N ILE A 213 5.17 -10.71 -25.18
CA ILE A 213 6.24 -9.78 -24.84
C ILE A 213 6.99 -10.32 -23.64
N ARG A 214 8.32 -10.38 -23.75
CA ARG A 214 9.20 -10.78 -22.66
C ARG A 214 10.16 -9.65 -22.32
N VAL A 215 10.23 -9.33 -21.04
CA VAL A 215 11.19 -8.39 -20.49
C VAL A 215 12.01 -9.11 -19.44
N VAL A 216 13.34 -9.08 -19.56
CA VAL A 216 14.26 -9.71 -18.61
C VAL A 216 15.30 -8.71 -18.16
N GLY A 217 15.59 -8.71 -16.86
CA GLY A 217 16.64 -7.88 -16.28
C GLY A 217 16.96 -8.25 -14.83
N SER A 218 18.06 -7.72 -14.31
CA SER A 218 18.49 -7.91 -12.92
C SER A 218 17.79 -6.97 -11.92
N SER A 219 17.02 -6.00 -12.40
CA SER A 219 16.30 -5.03 -11.57
C SER A 219 14.80 -5.13 -11.83
N PRO A 220 13.99 -5.54 -10.82
CA PRO A 220 12.53 -5.52 -10.93
C PRO A 220 11.97 -4.16 -11.30
N LEU A 221 12.57 -3.09 -10.77
CA LEU A 221 12.16 -1.72 -11.07
C LEU A 221 12.35 -1.40 -12.56
N LEU A 222 13.51 -1.72 -13.13
CA LEU A 222 13.76 -1.48 -14.56
C LEU A 222 12.88 -2.36 -15.46
N VAL A 223 12.63 -3.60 -15.06
CA VAL A 223 11.75 -4.51 -15.80
C VAL A 223 10.32 -3.96 -15.85
N ASP A 224 9.76 -3.52 -14.72
CA ASP A 224 8.42 -2.94 -14.68
C ASP A 224 8.36 -1.57 -15.39
N MET A 225 9.42 -0.75 -15.30
CA MET A 225 9.52 0.51 -16.07
C MET A 225 9.51 0.26 -17.57
N ALA A 226 10.33 -0.68 -18.06
CA ALA A 226 10.38 -1.03 -19.47
C ALA A 226 9.04 -1.58 -19.96
N ALA A 227 8.39 -2.42 -19.15
CA ALA A 227 7.05 -2.93 -19.44
C ALA A 227 6.02 -1.79 -19.51
N ALA A 228 5.98 -0.89 -18.52
CA ALA A 228 5.07 0.27 -18.52
C ALA A 228 5.24 1.13 -19.78
N LEU A 229 6.48 1.44 -20.16
CA LEU A 229 6.79 2.18 -21.40
C LEU A 229 6.33 1.43 -22.65
N LYS A 230 6.55 0.11 -22.72
CA LYS A 230 6.07 -0.74 -23.83
C LYS A 230 4.54 -0.74 -23.93
N PHE A 231 3.84 -0.55 -22.82
CA PHE A 231 2.37 -0.38 -22.79
C PHE A 231 1.90 1.07 -23.03
N GLY A 232 2.81 2.01 -23.29
CA GLY A 232 2.48 3.43 -23.49
C GLY A 232 2.01 4.12 -22.20
N LEU A 233 2.36 3.59 -21.03
CA LEU A 233 2.06 4.17 -19.74
C LEU A 233 3.24 5.00 -19.25
N ASP A 234 2.95 6.08 -18.54
CA ASP A 234 3.95 6.74 -17.70
C ASP A 234 4.25 5.84 -16.48
N PRO A 235 5.50 5.35 -16.29
CA PRO A 235 5.85 4.54 -15.13
C PRO A 235 5.51 5.22 -13.80
N PHE A 236 5.63 6.55 -13.72
CA PHE A 236 5.36 7.31 -12.50
C PHE A 236 3.86 7.55 -12.25
N ALA A 237 2.99 7.18 -13.19
CA ALA A 237 1.55 7.11 -12.96
C ALA A 237 1.12 5.81 -12.26
N LEU A 238 2.05 4.86 -12.05
CA LEU A 238 1.80 3.59 -11.38
C LEU A 238 2.24 3.68 -9.90
N PRO A 239 1.32 3.56 -8.92
CA PRO A 239 1.61 3.89 -7.52
C PRO A 239 2.79 3.13 -6.91
N VAL A 240 2.82 1.80 -7.04
CA VAL A 240 3.89 0.95 -6.49
C VAL A 240 5.23 1.28 -7.12
N LEU A 241 5.28 1.41 -8.45
CA LEU A 241 6.51 1.73 -9.18
C LEU A 241 7.02 3.12 -8.80
N ALA A 242 6.15 4.14 -8.81
CA ALA A 242 6.50 5.51 -8.46
C ALA A 242 7.07 5.60 -7.04
N GLN A 243 6.45 4.91 -6.09
CA GLN A 243 6.92 4.87 -4.71
C GLN A 243 8.28 4.17 -4.58
N VAL A 244 8.45 2.99 -5.21
CA VAL A 244 9.73 2.27 -5.19
C VAL A 244 10.83 3.11 -5.85
N ALA A 245 10.56 3.74 -7.00
CA ALA A 245 11.52 4.59 -7.69
C ALA A 245 11.95 5.82 -6.87
N ARG A 246 11.07 6.34 -6.00
CA ARG A 246 11.37 7.47 -5.12
C ARG A 246 12.39 7.11 -4.04
N VAL A 247 12.23 5.93 -3.43
CA VAL A 247 13.11 5.45 -2.35
C VAL A 247 14.34 4.70 -2.88
N ARG A 248 14.21 4.09 -4.06
CA ARG A 248 15.27 3.39 -4.78
C ARG A 248 15.29 3.86 -6.23
N PRO A 249 15.98 4.97 -6.52
CA PRO A 249 16.09 5.49 -7.88
C PRO A 249 16.61 4.41 -8.84
N PRO A 250 16.13 4.40 -10.10
CA PRO A 250 16.66 3.48 -11.10
C PRO A 250 18.18 3.70 -11.23
N PRO A 251 18.95 2.62 -11.43
CA PRO A 251 20.40 2.75 -11.61
C PRO A 251 20.68 3.62 -12.84
N VAL A 252 21.75 4.42 -12.77
CA VAL A 252 22.15 5.31 -13.86
C VAL A 252 22.86 4.58 -15.00
N ASP A 253 23.50 3.46 -14.68
CA ASP A 253 24.25 2.63 -15.63
C ASP A 253 23.49 1.34 -15.91
N PHE A 254 22.67 1.34 -16.96
CA PHE A 254 22.04 0.12 -17.47
C PHE A 254 22.02 0.11 -19.00
N ILE A 255 21.96 -1.10 -19.56
CA ILE A 255 21.84 -1.31 -21.00
C ILE A 255 20.42 -1.79 -21.27
N LEU A 256 19.71 -1.05 -22.10
CA LEU A 256 18.46 -1.51 -22.69
C LEU A 256 18.73 -2.02 -24.09
N ASP A 257 18.45 -3.29 -24.31
CA ASP A 257 18.52 -3.95 -25.60
C ASP A 257 17.15 -4.59 -25.89
N GLY A 258 16.59 -4.27 -27.05
CA GLY A 258 15.21 -4.54 -27.46
C GLY A 258 14.41 -3.28 -27.80
N ASP A 259 13.19 -3.47 -28.31
CA ASP A 259 12.33 -2.38 -28.77
C ASP A 259 11.37 -1.89 -27.67
N LEU A 260 11.39 -0.59 -27.38
CA LEU A 260 10.49 0.10 -26.45
C LEU A 260 9.27 0.75 -27.11
N THR A 261 9.10 0.62 -28.43
CA THR A 261 7.98 1.23 -29.13
C THR A 261 6.66 0.77 -28.50
N ALA A 262 5.87 1.75 -28.07
CA ALA A 262 4.63 1.50 -27.36
C ALA A 262 3.65 0.72 -28.26
N LEU A 263 3.00 -0.27 -27.67
CA LEU A 263 1.97 -1.05 -28.34
C LEU A 263 0.68 -0.25 -28.50
N ALA A 264 -0.05 -0.50 -29.58
CA ALA A 264 -1.43 -0.04 -29.74
C ALA A 264 -2.35 -0.83 -28.79
N MET A 265 -2.49 -0.34 -27.56
CA MET A 265 -3.25 -1.01 -26.49
C MET A 265 -4.74 -0.67 -26.56
N HIS A 266 -5.59 -1.72 -26.49
CA HIS A 266 -7.05 -1.59 -26.51
C HIS A 266 -7.70 -1.84 -25.14
N SER A 267 -6.92 -2.08 -24.09
CA SER A 267 -7.37 -2.70 -22.83
C SER A 267 -6.93 -1.98 -21.54
N VAL A 268 -6.42 -0.75 -21.62
CA VAL A 268 -6.07 0.02 -20.41
C VAL A 268 -7.35 0.44 -19.66
N PRO A 269 -7.48 0.16 -18.36
CA PRO A 269 -8.61 0.63 -17.57
C PRO A 269 -8.75 2.15 -17.61
N SER A 270 -9.99 2.64 -17.72
CA SER A 270 -10.24 4.09 -17.71
C SER A 270 -9.78 4.74 -16.40
N ALA A 271 -9.52 6.05 -16.39
CA ALA A 271 -9.14 6.76 -15.17
C ALA A 271 -10.19 6.64 -14.04
N ILE A 272 -11.47 6.61 -14.41
CA ILE A 272 -12.59 6.43 -13.47
C ILE A 272 -12.53 5.03 -12.84
N GLU A 273 -12.27 4.01 -13.66
CA GLU A 273 -12.14 2.64 -13.18
C GLU A 273 -10.97 2.49 -12.21
N ARG A 274 -9.79 3.00 -12.58
CA ARG A 274 -8.60 2.97 -11.71
C ARG A 274 -8.85 3.68 -10.38
N LYS A 275 -9.41 4.89 -10.43
CA LYS A 275 -9.72 5.66 -9.22
C LYS A 275 -10.74 4.95 -8.34
N GLY A 276 -11.80 4.40 -8.94
CA GLY A 276 -12.84 3.67 -8.21
C GLY A 276 -12.30 2.44 -7.49
N ARG A 277 -11.44 1.67 -8.17
CA ARG A 277 -10.79 0.49 -7.60
C ARG A 277 -9.72 0.84 -6.56
N ALA A 278 -8.93 1.89 -6.78
CA ALA A 278 -8.02 2.44 -5.77
C ALA A 278 -8.76 2.80 -4.48
N SER A 279 -9.89 3.52 -4.58
CA SER A 279 -10.72 3.84 -3.41
C SER A 279 -11.32 2.60 -2.75
N GLN A 280 -11.77 1.62 -3.54
CA GLN A 280 -12.25 0.34 -3.01
C GLN A 280 -11.15 -0.40 -2.24
N GLY A 281 -9.96 -0.52 -2.81
CA GLY A 281 -8.82 -1.21 -2.21
C GLY A 281 -8.25 -0.52 -0.99
N ALA A 282 -8.49 0.79 -0.81
CA ALA A 282 -8.12 1.53 0.39
C ALA A 282 -9.09 1.30 1.58
N SER A 283 -10.31 0.80 1.32
CA SER A 283 -11.28 0.48 2.37
C SER A 283 -11.17 -0.98 2.75
N GLU A 284 -10.74 -1.30 3.98
CA GLU A 284 -10.62 -2.70 4.39
C GLU A 284 -11.93 -3.50 4.24
N ALA A 285 -13.05 -2.89 4.63
CA ALA A 285 -14.35 -3.53 4.54
C ALA A 285 -14.69 -3.88 3.09
N LEU A 286 -14.58 -2.94 2.17
CA LEU A 286 -14.93 -3.19 0.77
C LEU A 286 -13.86 -3.95 -0.01
N ALA A 287 -12.58 -3.78 0.31
CA ALA A 287 -11.50 -4.58 -0.25
C ALA A 287 -11.72 -6.06 0.04
N ARG A 288 -12.02 -6.42 1.29
CA ARG A 288 -12.31 -7.81 1.69
C ARG A 288 -13.66 -8.32 1.19
N LEU A 289 -14.67 -7.46 1.13
CA LEU A 289 -15.98 -7.86 0.61
C LEU A 289 -15.92 -8.16 -0.88
N ALA A 290 -15.32 -7.26 -1.65
CA ALA A 290 -15.37 -7.28 -3.10
C ALA A 290 -14.07 -7.77 -3.77
N GLN A 291 -13.15 -8.38 -2.99
CA GLN A 291 -11.82 -8.82 -3.42
C GLN A 291 -11.82 -9.68 -4.69
N GLY A 292 -12.83 -10.54 -4.82
CA GLY A 292 -13.00 -11.44 -5.95
C GLY A 292 -14.10 -11.05 -6.94
N TRP A 293 -14.93 -10.04 -6.66
CA TRP A 293 -16.19 -9.83 -7.40
C TRP A 293 -16.00 -9.48 -8.88
N THR A 294 -14.86 -8.90 -9.23
CA THR A 294 -14.53 -8.54 -10.61
C THR A 294 -13.51 -9.48 -11.25
N ARG A 295 -13.11 -10.55 -10.57
CA ARG A 295 -12.20 -11.57 -11.12
C ARG A 295 -13.03 -12.65 -11.82
N ARG A 296 -12.50 -13.20 -12.91
CA ARG A 296 -13.07 -14.40 -13.53
C ARG A 296 -12.64 -15.60 -12.68
N LEU A 297 -13.62 -16.33 -12.15
CA LEU A 297 -13.40 -17.53 -11.35
C LEU A 297 -14.10 -18.70 -12.03
N ASP A 298 -13.41 -19.84 -12.17
CA ASP A 298 -14.07 -21.10 -12.51
C ASP A 298 -14.72 -21.65 -11.23
N PRO A 299 -16.06 -21.61 -11.10
CA PRO A 299 -16.73 -22.04 -9.87
C PRO A 299 -16.61 -23.55 -9.62
N THR A 300 -16.22 -24.33 -10.64
CA THR A 300 -16.02 -25.77 -10.55
C THR A 300 -14.69 -26.11 -9.89
N ALA A 301 -13.62 -25.43 -10.31
CA ALA A 301 -12.29 -25.58 -9.73
C ALA A 301 -12.15 -24.84 -8.39
N PHE A 302 -12.82 -23.69 -8.26
CA PHE A 302 -12.76 -22.81 -7.10
C PHE A 302 -14.16 -22.50 -6.55
N PRO A 303 -14.73 -23.41 -5.74
CA PRO A 303 -16.01 -23.18 -5.09
C PRO A 303 -15.97 -21.91 -4.24
N VAL A 304 -16.92 -21.00 -4.48
CA VAL A 304 -17.01 -19.74 -3.74
C VAL A 304 -17.50 -20.01 -2.31
N LEU A 305 -16.81 -19.46 -1.31
CA LEU A 305 -17.09 -19.72 0.10
C LEU A 305 -18.36 -19.02 0.60
N ARG A 306 -18.68 -17.82 0.08
CA ARG A 306 -19.82 -17.00 0.50
C ARG A 306 -20.88 -16.86 -0.60
N THR A 307 -22.15 -16.93 -0.22
CA THR A 307 -23.27 -16.74 -1.16
C THR A 307 -23.28 -15.35 -1.80
N LEU A 308 -22.90 -14.31 -1.05
CA LEU A 308 -22.81 -12.93 -1.56
C LEU A 308 -21.79 -12.82 -2.70
N ASP A 309 -20.61 -13.43 -2.53
CA ASP A 309 -19.56 -13.45 -3.54
C ASP A 309 -20.02 -14.18 -4.81
N ALA A 310 -20.72 -15.29 -4.67
CA ALA A 310 -21.26 -16.04 -5.81
C ALA A 310 -22.31 -15.22 -6.59
N GLN A 311 -23.16 -14.46 -5.89
CA GLN A 311 -24.12 -13.56 -6.53
C GLN A 311 -23.42 -12.40 -7.23
N ALA A 312 -22.43 -11.78 -6.57
CA ALA A 312 -21.67 -10.69 -7.13
C ALA A 312 -20.89 -11.13 -8.37
N LEU A 313 -20.18 -12.26 -8.32
CA LEU A 313 -19.50 -12.85 -9.48
C LEU A 313 -20.45 -13.10 -10.65
N ARG A 314 -21.66 -13.63 -10.40
CA ARG A 314 -22.67 -13.86 -11.45
C ARG A 314 -23.13 -12.57 -12.15
N VAL A 315 -22.97 -11.42 -11.50
CA VAL A 315 -23.44 -10.11 -11.99
C VAL A 315 -22.30 -9.25 -12.53
N LEU A 316 -21.16 -9.26 -11.85
CA LEU A 316 -20.06 -8.32 -12.01
C LEU A 316 -18.84 -8.93 -12.70
N ALA A 317 -18.72 -10.26 -12.75
CA ALA A 317 -17.60 -10.90 -13.44
C ALA A 317 -17.63 -10.48 -14.92
N PRO A 318 -16.47 -10.15 -15.50
CA PRO A 318 -16.38 -9.73 -16.88
C PRO A 318 -16.95 -10.83 -17.79
N SER A 319 -18.03 -10.51 -18.50
CA SER A 319 -18.46 -11.32 -19.65
C SER A 319 -17.62 -10.94 -20.85
N ASP A 320 -17.34 -11.91 -21.74
CA ASP A 320 -16.58 -11.67 -22.99
C ASP A 320 -17.30 -10.70 -23.96
N ALA A 321 -18.51 -10.26 -23.62
CA ALA A 321 -19.29 -9.28 -24.36
C ALA A 321 -18.78 -7.84 -24.12
N THR A 322 -18.71 -7.05 -25.20
CA THR A 322 -18.39 -5.61 -25.22
C THR A 322 -19.17 -4.80 -24.17
N VAL A 323 -20.42 -5.20 -23.89
CA VAL A 323 -21.30 -4.58 -22.88
C VAL A 323 -20.76 -4.76 -21.45
N GLY A 324 -20.15 -5.92 -21.14
CA GLY A 324 -19.56 -6.20 -19.83
C GLY A 324 -18.35 -5.32 -19.51
N ARG A 325 -17.53 -4.99 -20.52
CA ARG A 325 -16.41 -4.05 -20.37
C ARG A 325 -16.89 -2.61 -20.15
N GLY A 326 -17.97 -2.20 -20.82
CA GLY A 326 -18.53 -0.85 -20.67
C GLY A 326 -19.07 -0.52 -19.27
N LEU A 327 -19.46 -1.52 -18.49
CA LEU A 327 -20.01 -1.33 -17.14
C LEU A 327 -18.96 -1.32 -16.02
N GLN A 328 -17.74 -1.82 -16.27
CA GLN A 328 -16.68 -1.91 -15.25
C GLN A 328 -16.31 -0.54 -14.64
N PRO A 329 -16.16 0.55 -15.42
CA PRO A 329 -15.89 1.86 -14.85
C PRO A 329 -17.00 2.34 -13.90
N THR A 330 -18.27 2.08 -14.24
CA THR A 330 -19.42 2.47 -13.42
C THR A 330 -19.48 1.68 -12.11
N ILE A 331 -19.23 0.36 -12.18
CA ILE A 331 -19.16 -0.51 -10.98
C ILE A 331 -18.02 -0.06 -10.08
N ALA A 332 -16.82 0.13 -10.64
CA ALA A 332 -15.66 0.61 -9.91
C ALA A 332 -15.92 1.98 -9.27
N ALA A 333 -16.53 2.92 -9.99
CA ALA A 333 -16.87 4.23 -9.45
C ALA A 333 -17.86 4.15 -8.29
N ALA A 334 -18.90 3.30 -8.41
CA ALA A 334 -19.88 3.10 -7.35
C ALA A 334 -19.27 2.47 -6.09
N LEU A 335 -18.41 1.45 -6.25
CA LEU A 335 -17.68 0.82 -5.14
C LEU A 335 -16.70 1.81 -4.49
N GLY A 336 -15.98 2.60 -5.30
CA GLY A 336 -15.09 3.64 -4.80
C GLY A 336 -15.82 4.74 -4.03
N ALA A 337 -17.01 5.17 -4.50
CA ALA A 337 -17.84 6.13 -3.79
C ALA A 337 -18.37 5.57 -2.46
N ALA A 338 -18.78 4.29 -2.45
CA ALA A 338 -19.20 3.61 -1.22
C ALA A 338 -18.04 3.49 -0.21
N ALA A 339 -16.82 3.18 -0.70
CA ALA A 339 -15.61 3.11 0.11
C ALA A 339 -15.32 4.45 0.79
N HIS A 340 -15.32 5.51 -0.01
CA HIS A 340 -15.10 6.86 0.49
C HIS A 340 -16.16 7.30 1.50
N GLY A 341 -17.44 7.02 1.22
CA GLY A 341 -18.53 7.34 2.14
C GLY A 341 -18.43 6.58 3.48
N LEU A 342 -18.02 5.32 3.44
CA LEU A 342 -17.78 4.52 4.64
C LEU A 342 -16.61 5.07 5.47
N GLU A 343 -15.47 5.33 4.83
CA GLU A 343 -14.28 5.88 5.50
C GLU A 343 -14.57 7.25 6.13
N ALA A 344 -15.30 8.12 5.42
CA ALA A 344 -15.71 9.42 5.94
C ALA A 344 -16.68 9.28 7.14
N TRP A 345 -17.62 8.34 7.08
CA TRP A 345 -18.49 8.03 8.22
C TRP A 345 -17.71 7.51 9.42
N GLN A 346 -16.74 6.61 9.21
CA GLN A 346 -15.87 6.11 10.28
C GLN A 346 -15.03 7.23 10.91
N THR A 347 -14.45 8.10 10.08
CA THR A 347 -13.69 9.28 10.49
C THR A 347 -14.48 10.22 11.40
N LEU A 348 -15.79 10.35 11.14
CA LEU A 348 -16.67 11.24 11.90
C LEU A 348 -17.27 10.59 13.14
N PHE A 349 -17.71 9.33 13.03
CA PHE A 349 -18.62 8.72 14.00
C PHE A 349 -18.14 7.40 14.61
N ALA A 350 -17.13 6.75 14.03
CA ALA A 350 -16.69 5.42 14.45
C ALA A 350 -15.17 5.24 14.32
N LYS A 351 -14.41 6.19 14.90
CA LYS A 351 -12.95 6.25 14.75
C LYS A 351 -12.24 5.00 15.27
N ASP A 352 -12.79 4.34 16.28
CA ASP A 352 -12.26 3.09 16.84
C ASP A 352 -12.29 1.92 15.84
N THR A 353 -13.08 2.04 14.76
CA THR A 353 -13.15 1.03 13.70
C THR A 353 -12.11 1.21 12.60
N LEU A 354 -11.42 2.36 12.59
CA LEU A 354 -10.35 2.66 11.64
C LEU A 354 -9.16 1.73 11.89
N VAL A 355 -8.44 1.42 10.83
CA VAL A 355 -7.26 0.56 10.89
C VAL A 355 -6.06 1.42 11.22
N GLN A 356 -5.31 1.06 12.25
CA GLN A 356 -4.01 1.70 12.52
C GLN A 356 -3.05 1.43 11.36
N ARG A 357 -2.29 2.46 10.99
CA ARG A 357 -1.36 2.39 9.86
C ARG A 357 0.08 2.31 10.33
N THR A 358 0.87 1.52 9.63
CA THR A 358 2.32 1.39 9.82
C THR A 358 3.02 1.96 8.60
N VAL A 359 3.93 2.90 8.81
CA VAL A 359 4.70 3.57 7.77
C VAL A 359 6.18 3.57 8.10
N THR A 360 7.03 3.67 7.09
CA THR A 360 8.45 4.00 7.28
C THR A 360 8.66 5.50 7.36
N LEU A 361 9.71 5.90 8.06
CA LEU A 361 10.21 7.26 7.97
C LEU A 361 10.67 7.51 6.54
N ASP A 362 10.17 8.57 5.91
CA ASP A 362 10.50 8.92 4.51
C ASP A 362 11.57 10.02 4.40
N ILE A 363 12.22 10.32 5.54
CA ILE A 363 13.40 11.17 5.65
C ILE A 363 14.53 10.36 6.32
N ASP A 364 15.78 10.65 5.96
CA ASP A 364 16.94 10.11 6.67
C ASP A 364 17.33 11.07 7.81
N PRO A 365 17.12 10.70 9.09
CA PRO A 365 17.48 11.55 10.23
C PRO A 365 18.97 11.88 10.27
N GLY A 366 19.83 10.95 9.81
CA GLY A 366 21.28 11.10 9.80
C GLY A 366 21.77 12.07 8.72
N ALA A 367 20.97 12.28 7.67
CA ALA A 367 21.25 13.25 6.61
C ALA A 367 20.83 14.69 6.97
N VAL A 368 20.06 14.90 8.05
CA VAL A 368 19.61 16.23 8.46
C VAL A 368 20.75 16.96 9.18
N PRO A 369 21.22 18.12 8.67
CA PRO A 369 22.28 18.88 9.33
C PRO A 369 21.85 19.44 10.70
N GLU A 370 22.78 19.50 11.66
CA GLU A 370 22.51 20.08 13.00
C GLU A 370 22.00 21.52 12.94
N THR A 371 22.48 22.30 11.96
CA THR A 371 22.05 23.68 11.73
C THR A 371 20.56 23.80 11.48
N GLU A 372 19.93 22.73 10.99
CA GLU A 372 18.51 22.74 10.67
C GLU A 372 17.61 22.55 11.90
N TYR A 373 18.08 21.78 12.88
CA TYR A 373 17.47 21.74 14.21
C TYR A 373 17.56 23.10 14.90
N ALA A 374 18.72 23.78 14.83
CA ALA A 374 18.88 25.12 15.40
C ALA A 374 17.96 26.15 14.71
N ARG A 375 17.88 26.13 13.38
CA ARG A 375 17.00 27.02 12.59
C ARG A 375 15.53 26.82 12.94
N MET A 376 15.09 25.58 13.14
CA MET A 376 13.73 25.26 13.59
C MET A 376 13.43 25.93 14.95
N LEU A 377 14.33 25.79 15.92
CA LEU A 377 14.16 26.39 17.25
C LEU A 377 14.04 27.91 17.14
N ASP A 378 14.96 28.57 16.43
CA ASP A 378 14.95 30.03 16.25
C ASP A 378 13.65 30.52 15.58
N GLU A 379 13.19 29.81 14.54
CA GLU A 379 11.95 30.14 13.85
C GLU A 379 10.74 30.05 14.79
N LEU A 380 10.60 28.95 15.52
CA LEU A 380 9.42 28.72 16.37
C LEU A 380 9.42 29.62 17.61
N GLU A 381 10.59 29.90 18.19
CA GLU A 381 10.73 30.92 19.24
C GLU A 381 10.32 32.31 18.74
N SER A 382 10.65 32.66 17.49
CA SER A 382 10.23 33.95 16.91
C SER A 382 8.72 34.04 16.66
N LEU A 383 8.06 32.92 16.35
CA LEU A 383 6.63 32.85 16.05
C LEU A 383 5.76 32.79 17.31
N ALA A 384 6.25 32.22 18.41
CA ALA A 384 5.46 32.01 19.62
C ALA A 384 4.85 33.30 20.21
N PRO A 385 5.59 34.43 20.34
CA PRO A 385 5.02 35.68 20.81
C PRO A 385 3.90 36.21 19.90
N ILE A 386 4.02 36.02 18.58
CA ILE A 386 3.03 36.46 17.60
C ILE A 386 1.74 35.63 17.75
N ALA A 387 1.88 34.32 17.93
CA ALA A 387 0.77 33.40 18.20
C ALA A 387 0.04 33.78 19.50
N ARG A 388 0.78 33.96 20.60
CA ARG A 388 0.23 34.35 21.91
C ARG A 388 -0.43 35.74 21.91
N ALA A 389 0.06 36.66 21.09
CA ALA A 389 -0.55 37.98 20.94
C ALA A 389 -1.84 37.96 20.10
N ALA A 390 -2.25 36.82 19.52
CA ALA A 390 -3.48 36.73 18.73
C ALA A 390 -4.73 36.94 19.62
N PRO A 391 -5.85 37.39 19.01
CA PRO A 391 -7.11 37.45 19.72
C PRO A 391 -7.47 36.08 20.25
N GLU A 392 -8.01 36.06 21.47
CA GLU A 392 -8.61 34.86 22.03
C GLU A 392 -9.91 34.57 21.30
N ARG A 393 -10.03 33.35 20.77
CA ARG A 393 -11.17 32.94 19.94
C ARG A 393 -12.03 31.88 20.63
N ALA A 394 -11.44 31.11 21.54
CA ALA A 394 -12.11 30.17 22.43
C ALA A 394 -11.26 29.95 23.69
N ASP A 395 -11.75 29.19 24.66
CA ASP A 395 -11.08 28.91 25.93
C ASP A 395 -9.67 28.34 25.69
N GLY A 396 -8.66 29.04 26.18
CA GLY A 396 -7.25 28.69 25.97
C GLY A 396 -6.73 28.87 24.54
N LEU A 397 -7.58 29.09 23.53
CA LEU A 397 -7.20 29.14 22.11
C LEU A 397 -7.09 30.58 21.59
N ARG A 398 -5.91 30.91 21.08
CA ARG A 398 -5.62 32.13 20.32
C ARG A 398 -5.14 31.75 18.93
N TRP A 399 -5.65 32.39 17.89
CA TRP A 399 -5.15 32.14 16.53
C TRP A 399 -5.34 33.33 15.59
N ARG A 400 -4.51 33.37 14.54
CA ARG A 400 -4.57 34.32 13.42
C ARG A 400 -4.10 33.65 12.13
N LYS A 401 -4.37 34.29 10.98
CA LYS A 401 -3.70 33.94 9.73
C LYS A 401 -2.31 34.58 9.68
N TRP A 402 -1.34 33.80 9.21
CA TRP A 402 0.04 34.24 8.98
C TRP A 402 0.56 33.53 7.73
N ASP A 403 0.82 34.29 6.66
CA ASP A 403 1.31 33.74 5.39
C ASP A 403 0.48 32.52 4.90
N ARG A 404 -0.84 32.71 4.79
CA ARG A 404 -1.87 31.68 4.47
C ARG A 404 -2.09 30.61 5.56
N ALA A 405 -1.09 30.33 6.39
CA ALA A 405 -1.18 29.36 7.48
C ALA A 405 -2.03 29.88 8.65
N VAL A 406 -2.54 28.95 9.46
CA VAL A 406 -3.09 29.24 10.79
C VAL A 406 -1.94 29.20 11.79
N LEU A 407 -1.67 30.35 12.42
CA LEU A 407 -0.73 30.46 13.53
C LEU A 407 -1.53 30.54 14.83
N PHE A 408 -1.30 29.62 15.76
CA PHE A 408 -2.09 29.48 16.98
C PHE A 408 -1.24 29.25 18.22
N ALA A 409 -1.81 29.60 19.37
CA ALA A 409 -1.35 29.22 20.70
C ALA A 409 -2.54 28.67 21.48
N PHE A 410 -2.35 27.53 22.12
CA PHE A 410 -3.32 26.88 22.99
C PHE A 410 -2.68 26.65 24.36
N GLU A 411 -3.29 27.18 25.43
CA GLU A 411 -2.74 27.12 26.78
C GLU A 411 -3.80 26.72 27.80
N ARG A 412 -3.52 25.68 28.59
CA ARG A 412 -4.40 25.16 29.65
C ARG A 412 -3.57 24.65 30.81
N THR A 413 -4.13 24.75 32.02
CA THR A 413 -3.52 24.15 33.22
C THR A 413 -4.32 22.93 33.63
N LEU A 414 -3.67 21.77 33.69
CA LEU A 414 -4.25 20.54 34.21
C LEU A 414 -3.96 20.46 35.71
N PRO A 415 -4.94 20.13 36.57
CA PRO A 415 -4.77 20.04 38.02
C PRO A 415 -4.04 18.75 38.44
N ILE A 416 -2.97 18.41 37.73
CA ILE A 416 -2.13 17.23 37.91
C ILE A 416 -0.71 17.71 38.23
N PRO A 417 -0.09 17.26 39.34
CA PRO A 417 1.28 17.64 39.66
C PRO A 417 2.26 17.31 38.53
N PHE A 418 3.15 18.24 38.21
CA PHE A 418 4.11 18.13 37.09
C PHE A 418 4.86 16.80 37.07
N ASP A 419 5.47 16.42 38.19
CA ASP A 419 6.29 15.20 38.27
C ASP A 419 5.46 13.93 38.03
N HIS A 420 4.20 13.91 38.45
CA HIS A 420 3.28 12.81 38.18
C HIS A 420 2.85 12.80 36.71
N PHE A 421 2.57 13.97 36.15
CA PHE A 421 2.18 14.11 34.75
C PHE A 421 3.27 13.63 33.79
N VAL A 422 4.51 14.14 33.93
CA VAL A 422 5.60 13.80 33.00
C VAL A 422 6.14 12.38 33.17
N ALA A 423 5.85 11.72 34.30
CA ALA A 423 6.12 10.29 34.48
C ALA A 423 5.17 9.41 33.66
N ALA A 424 3.94 9.87 33.39
CA ALA A 424 2.95 9.14 32.62
C ALA A 424 2.88 9.59 31.14
N VAL A 425 3.13 10.88 30.88
CA VAL A 425 3.04 11.51 29.56
C VAL A 425 4.44 11.92 29.11
N ASP A 426 5.08 11.05 28.31
CA ASP A 426 6.38 11.35 27.73
C ASP A 426 6.26 12.44 26.65
N VAL A 427 6.90 13.59 26.89
CA VAL A 427 6.85 14.72 25.96
C VAL A 427 7.45 14.37 24.59
N SER A 428 8.40 13.44 24.52
CA SER A 428 8.98 13.00 23.24
C SER A 428 7.97 12.26 22.36
N ARG A 429 6.82 11.88 22.91
CA ARG A 429 5.73 11.20 22.18
C ARG A 429 4.44 12.00 22.16
N ALA A 430 4.49 13.28 22.56
CA ALA A 430 3.31 14.10 22.72
C ALA A 430 2.48 14.22 21.43
N ILE A 431 3.12 14.23 20.26
CA ILE A 431 2.47 14.21 18.94
C ILE A 431 1.66 12.91 18.76
N SER A 432 2.24 11.74 19.08
CA SER A 432 1.54 10.45 19.00
C SER A 432 0.34 10.31 19.95
N PHE A 433 0.22 11.21 20.93
CA PHE A 433 -0.90 11.26 21.87
C PHE A 433 -1.94 12.32 21.50
N MET A 434 -1.68 13.15 20.48
CA MET A 434 -2.65 14.14 20.02
C MET A 434 -3.91 13.46 19.46
N ASN A 435 -5.03 14.17 19.55
CA ASN A 435 -6.30 13.70 19.04
C ASN A 435 -6.16 13.30 17.56
N ASP A 436 -6.90 12.27 17.14
CA ASP A 436 -6.95 11.79 15.75
C ASP A 436 -5.66 11.22 15.15
N TYR A 437 -4.65 10.89 15.98
CA TYR A 437 -3.45 10.18 15.56
C TYR A 437 -3.78 8.75 15.10
N LEU A 438 -3.47 8.42 13.85
CA LEU A 438 -3.75 7.13 13.21
C LEU A 438 -2.58 6.13 13.30
N GLY A 439 -1.37 6.62 13.54
CA GLY A 439 -0.16 5.83 13.49
C GLY A 439 1.02 6.63 12.96
N GLY A 440 2.18 6.00 12.93
CA GLY A 440 3.43 6.66 12.57
C GLY A 440 4.63 5.88 13.05
N VAL A 441 5.80 6.48 12.89
CA VAL A 441 7.07 5.94 13.39
C VAL A 441 7.93 7.08 13.92
N ILE A 442 8.55 6.86 15.08
CA ILE A 442 9.53 7.75 15.68
C ILE A 442 10.89 7.05 15.64
N VAL A 443 11.91 7.75 15.15
CA VAL A 443 13.30 7.29 15.12
C VAL A 443 14.16 8.30 15.86
N ALA A 444 14.69 7.90 17.02
CA ALA A 444 15.60 8.72 17.80
C ALA A 444 16.96 8.84 17.08
N ALA A 445 17.44 10.07 16.92
CA ALA A 445 18.72 10.38 16.29
C ALA A 445 19.85 10.59 17.32
N SER A 446 19.52 11.05 18.53
CA SER A 446 20.48 11.21 19.62
C SER A 446 19.80 11.19 20.99
N PHE A 447 20.57 10.87 22.02
CA PHE A 447 20.09 10.70 23.39
C PHE A 447 20.91 11.56 24.36
N ASP A 448 20.33 11.92 25.50
CA ASP A 448 21.06 12.48 26.64
C ASP A 448 21.77 11.40 27.48
N ASP A 449 22.46 11.84 28.55
CA ASP A 449 23.18 10.95 29.47
C ASP A 449 22.26 9.96 30.23
N GLN A 450 20.94 10.19 30.22
CA GLN A 450 19.94 9.31 30.83
C GLN A 450 19.31 8.36 29.81
N GLY A 451 19.75 8.39 28.55
CA GLY A 451 19.19 7.57 27.46
C GLY A 451 17.85 8.07 26.94
N ARG A 452 17.46 9.32 27.22
CA ARG A 452 16.22 9.93 26.70
C ARG A 452 16.49 10.60 25.36
N PRO A 453 15.57 10.52 24.38
CA PRO A 453 15.78 11.13 23.07
C PRO A 453 15.83 12.66 23.20
N ILE A 454 16.86 13.30 22.62
CA ILE A 454 16.96 14.77 22.57
C ILE A 454 16.85 15.31 21.14
N ARG A 455 17.07 14.45 20.15
CA ARG A 455 16.72 14.70 18.75
C ARG A 455 16.13 13.44 18.17
N GLN A 456 15.08 13.60 17.41
CA GLN A 456 14.41 12.50 16.73
C GLN A 456 13.76 12.98 15.44
N ALA A 457 13.28 12.02 14.66
CA ALA A 457 12.42 12.26 13.52
C ALA A 457 11.14 11.44 13.69
N GLU A 458 10.00 12.03 13.35
CA GLU A 458 8.71 11.35 13.35
C GLU A 458 8.07 11.46 11.97
N ARG A 459 7.54 10.35 11.45
CA ARG A 459 6.48 10.40 10.44
C ARG A 459 5.16 10.09 11.12
N ASN A 460 4.24 11.04 11.12
CA ASN A 460 2.95 10.91 11.78
C ASN A 460 1.79 10.98 10.80
N LEU A 461 0.77 10.18 11.09
CA LEU A 461 -0.46 10.10 10.34
C LEU A 461 -1.63 10.58 11.21
N TYR A 462 -2.44 11.51 10.69
CA TYR A 462 -3.69 11.93 11.34
C TYR A 462 -4.88 11.78 10.40
N LEU A 463 -6.08 11.70 10.97
CA LEU A 463 -7.29 11.93 10.20
C LEU A 463 -7.27 13.32 9.54
N PRO A 464 -8.01 13.53 8.43
CA PRO A 464 -8.15 14.85 7.82
C PRO A 464 -8.59 15.89 8.85
N GLN A 465 -7.96 17.07 8.87
CA GLN A 465 -8.26 18.10 9.86
C GLN A 465 -8.87 19.35 9.20
N PRO A 466 -10.08 19.78 9.60
CA PRO A 466 -11.03 19.08 10.48
C PRO A 466 -11.67 17.85 9.83
N ASN A 467 -12.14 16.91 10.65
CA ASN A 467 -12.61 15.58 10.23
C ASN A 467 -13.76 15.60 9.22
N TYR A 468 -14.58 16.65 9.20
CA TYR A 468 -15.65 16.77 8.19
C TYR A 468 -15.11 16.91 6.76
N LEU A 469 -13.85 17.32 6.58
CA LEU A 469 -13.22 17.35 5.27
C LEU A 469 -13.13 15.95 4.63
N ALA A 470 -13.18 14.87 5.42
CA ALA A 470 -13.25 13.51 4.90
C ALA A 470 -14.45 13.31 3.96
N LEU A 471 -15.59 13.97 4.21
CA LEU A 471 -16.78 13.91 3.33
C LEU A 471 -16.55 14.53 1.93
N TYR A 472 -15.49 15.33 1.79
CA TYR A 472 -15.17 16.10 0.60
C TYR A 472 -13.88 15.64 -0.07
N GLY A 473 -13.34 14.48 0.31
CA GLY A 473 -12.06 13.98 -0.20
C GLY A 473 -10.82 14.54 0.50
N GLY A 474 -10.96 15.00 1.74
CA GLY A 474 -9.81 15.36 2.60
C GLY A 474 -8.90 14.16 2.80
N LYS A 475 -7.60 14.37 2.58
CA LYS A 475 -6.58 13.34 2.78
C LYS A 475 -6.23 13.24 4.26
N PRO A 476 -5.92 12.04 4.78
CA PRO A 476 -5.19 11.91 6.04
C PRO A 476 -3.92 12.77 5.99
N ILE A 477 -3.60 13.44 7.09
CA ILE A 477 -2.34 14.17 7.20
C ILE A 477 -1.22 13.12 7.27
N ASP A 478 -0.19 13.29 6.44
CA ASP A 478 0.97 12.42 6.34
C ASP A 478 2.19 13.30 6.15
N VAL A 479 2.93 13.51 7.24
CA VAL A 479 4.08 14.40 7.29
C VAL A 479 5.22 13.76 8.06
N SER A 480 6.43 14.09 7.63
CA SER A 480 7.67 13.73 8.33
C SER A 480 8.36 14.96 8.86
N LYS A 481 8.80 14.87 10.11
CA LYS A 481 9.26 15.98 10.92
C LYS A 481 10.59 15.65 11.55
N ILE A 482 11.38 16.69 11.79
CA ILE A 482 12.50 16.64 12.73
C ILE A 482 12.10 17.30 14.02
N GLU A 483 12.69 16.83 15.11
CA GLU A 483 12.23 17.16 16.44
C GLU A 483 13.41 17.33 17.42
N VAL A 484 13.28 18.31 18.31
CA VAL A 484 14.16 18.51 19.46
C VAL A 484 13.34 18.37 20.73
N VAL A 485 13.86 17.57 21.65
CA VAL A 485 13.27 17.38 22.97
C VAL A 485 14.17 17.97 24.03
N SER A 486 13.61 18.76 24.94
CA SER A 486 14.31 19.28 26.11
C SER A 486 13.62 18.83 27.40
N TYR A 487 14.46 18.49 28.39
CA TYR A 487 14.03 18.06 29.71
C TYR A 487 14.71 18.92 30.76
N ALA A 488 13.95 19.79 31.42
CA ALA A 488 14.37 20.57 32.57
C ALA A 488 13.54 20.20 33.81
N ALA A 489 13.99 20.62 34.99
CA ALA A 489 13.33 20.28 36.27
C ALA A 489 11.87 20.76 36.38
N ASP A 490 11.56 21.86 35.68
CA ASP A 490 10.24 22.51 35.73
C ASP A 490 9.59 22.64 34.34
N GLU A 491 10.25 22.16 33.28
CA GLU A 491 9.69 22.20 31.93
C GLU A 491 10.23 21.05 31.07
N HIS A 492 9.32 20.31 30.43
CA HIS A 492 9.61 19.35 29.37
C HIS A 492 9.01 19.88 28.07
N ARG A 493 9.75 19.83 26.95
CA ARG A 493 9.27 20.40 25.69
C ARG A 493 9.71 19.58 24.48
N LEU A 494 8.81 19.45 23.51
CA LEU A 494 9.03 18.89 22.19
C LEU A 494 8.79 19.99 21.16
N THR A 495 9.76 20.25 20.30
CA THR A 495 9.68 21.22 19.19
C THR A 495 9.91 20.50 17.87
N TRP A 496 9.09 20.76 16.87
CA TRP A 496 9.11 20.04 15.59
C TRP A 496 8.96 20.95 14.38
N LYS A 497 9.47 20.49 13.24
CA LYS A 497 9.32 21.12 11.93
C LYS A 497 9.12 20.07 10.86
N THR A 498 8.13 20.32 10.00
CA THR A 498 7.85 19.48 8.84
C THR A 498 8.95 19.64 7.80
N LEU A 499 9.51 18.51 7.37
CA LEU A 499 10.45 18.44 6.25
C LEU A 499 9.80 17.92 4.96
N ASN A 500 8.83 17.02 5.10
CA ASN A 500 8.19 16.39 3.94
C ASN A 500 6.70 16.10 4.21
N SER A 501 5.88 16.12 3.16
CA SER A 501 4.52 15.57 3.16
C SER A 501 4.38 14.58 2.01
N SER A 502 4.46 13.29 2.34
CA SER A 502 4.51 12.21 1.34
C SER A 502 3.30 12.19 0.39
N ASN A 503 2.12 12.57 0.89
CA ASN A 503 0.88 12.57 0.12
C ASN A 503 0.38 13.98 -0.27
N GLY A 504 1.17 15.03 0.02
CA GLY A 504 0.82 16.43 -0.20
C GLY A 504 -0.45 16.85 0.56
N SER A 505 -0.55 16.46 1.84
CA SER A 505 -1.63 16.84 2.75
C SER A 505 -1.33 18.11 3.55
N ALA A 506 -0.05 18.48 3.65
CA ALA A 506 0.39 19.68 4.36
C ALA A 506 1.57 20.36 3.65
N GLU A 507 1.56 21.69 3.65
CA GLU A 507 2.73 22.52 3.32
C GLU A 507 3.52 22.89 4.60
N ALA A 508 2.84 23.03 5.74
CA ALA A 508 3.45 23.31 7.03
C ALA A 508 2.64 22.66 8.16
N ASP A 509 3.34 22.11 9.14
CA ASP A 509 2.75 21.60 10.39
C ASP A 509 3.82 21.64 11.47
N ASP A 510 4.27 22.86 11.76
CA ASP A 510 5.42 23.17 12.59
C ASP A 510 4.93 23.66 13.95
N GLY A 511 5.68 23.41 15.03
CA GLY A 511 5.21 23.81 16.34
C GLY A 511 6.02 23.27 17.50
N PHE A 512 5.52 23.53 18.71
CA PHE A 512 6.00 22.89 19.91
C PHE A 512 4.87 22.62 20.88
N VAL A 513 5.13 21.67 21.77
CA VAL A 513 4.35 21.40 22.97
C VAL A 513 5.27 21.43 24.17
N SER A 514 4.87 22.14 25.21
CA SER A 514 5.59 22.19 26.49
C SER A 514 4.66 21.82 27.63
N PHE A 515 5.22 21.08 28.58
CA PHE A 515 4.65 20.81 29.90
C PHE A 515 5.50 21.57 30.89
N ALA A 516 4.91 22.49 31.64
CA ALA A 516 5.62 23.32 32.62
C ALA A 516 4.96 23.20 34.00
N ARG A 517 5.76 23.23 35.06
CA ARG A 517 5.25 23.29 36.43
C ARG A 517 4.51 24.61 36.66
N SER A 518 3.33 24.54 37.25
CA SER A 518 2.58 25.71 37.71
C SER A 518 2.09 25.53 39.13
N ASP A 519 1.71 26.62 39.79
CA ASP A 519 1.16 26.60 41.16
C ASP A 519 -0.11 25.73 41.27
N PHE A 520 -0.78 25.47 40.15
CA PHE A 520 -2.05 24.74 40.08
C PHE A 520 -1.91 23.35 39.44
N GLY A 521 -0.71 22.91 39.09
CA GLY A 521 -0.44 21.61 38.48
C GLY A 521 0.54 21.69 37.32
N THR A 522 0.10 21.24 36.14
CA THR A 522 0.91 21.21 34.92
C THR A 522 0.29 22.13 33.88
N GLN A 523 1.04 23.15 33.47
CA GLN A 523 0.65 23.99 32.33
C GLN A 523 1.07 23.31 31.03
N VAL A 524 0.09 23.05 30.17
CA VAL A 524 0.30 22.55 28.81
C VAL A 524 0.15 23.72 27.85
N THR A 525 1.18 23.94 27.04
CA THR A 525 1.19 24.95 25.98
C THR A 525 1.49 24.28 24.65
N ILE A 526 0.65 24.57 23.65
CA ILE A 526 0.86 24.12 22.27
C ILE A 526 0.87 25.35 21.38
N VAL A 527 1.93 25.53 20.61
CA VAL A 527 2.04 26.59 19.61
C VAL A 527 2.32 25.94 18.26
N GLY A 528 1.64 26.39 17.22
CA GLY A 528 1.87 25.83 15.90
C GLY A 528 1.51 26.75 14.74
N LYS A 529 2.10 26.42 13.60
CA LYS A 529 1.87 27.00 12.28
C LYS A 529 1.44 25.87 11.34
N GLN A 530 0.18 25.90 10.92
CA GLN A 530 -0.41 24.83 10.13
C GLN A 530 -0.97 25.35 8.80
N LEU A 531 -0.60 24.67 7.72
CA LEU A 531 -1.11 24.90 6.37
C LEU A 531 -1.42 23.55 5.72
N PHE A 532 -2.62 23.05 5.98
CA PHE A 532 -3.12 21.81 5.38
C PHE A 532 -3.72 22.05 3.99
N THR A 533 -3.51 21.09 3.10
CA THR A 533 -4.07 21.10 1.76
C THR A 533 -5.56 20.77 1.82
N LEU A 534 -6.39 21.74 1.44
CA LEU A 534 -7.84 21.55 1.37
C LEU A 534 -8.23 20.60 0.22
N PRO A 535 -9.36 19.88 0.31
CA PRO A 535 -9.87 19.10 -0.82
C PRO A 535 -10.21 20.01 -2.03
N PRO A 536 -10.18 19.50 -3.28
CA PRO A 536 -10.38 20.32 -4.48
C PRO A 536 -11.64 21.19 -4.46
N VAL A 537 -12.76 20.67 -3.93
CA VAL A 537 -14.01 21.44 -3.84
C VAL A 537 -13.87 22.65 -2.91
N TRP A 538 -13.09 22.54 -1.84
CA TRP A 538 -12.83 23.62 -0.89
C TRP A 538 -11.81 24.62 -1.43
N GLN A 539 -10.86 24.18 -2.26
CA GLN A 539 -9.90 25.07 -2.92
C GLN A 539 -10.55 26.05 -3.91
N MET A 540 -11.76 25.74 -4.40
CA MET A 540 -12.53 26.66 -5.25
C MET A 540 -13.08 27.87 -4.47
N PHE A 541 -13.08 27.81 -3.14
CA PHE A 541 -13.58 28.89 -2.28
C PHE A 541 -12.42 29.53 -1.54
N ASP A 542 -12.23 30.83 -1.73
CA ASP A 542 -11.35 31.61 -0.87
C ASP A 542 -12.09 31.99 0.41
N LEU A 543 -11.99 31.11 1.42
CA LEU A 543 -12.64 31.32 2.72
C LEU A 543 -12.18 32.62 3.41
N SER A 544 -11.01 33.16 3.05
CA SER A 544 -10.52 34.41 3.62
C SER A 544 -11.37 35.62 3.21
N LEU A 545 -12.09 35.51 2.09
CA LEU A 545 -13.06 36.53 1.68
C LEU A 545 -14.29 36.54 2.59
N TRP A 546 -14.56 35.45 3.33
CA TRP A 546 -15.77 35.25 4.14
C TRP A 546 -15.42 34.99 5.62
N PRO A 547 -14.86 35.97 6.37
CA PRO A 547 -14.41 35.76 7.74
C PRO A 547 -15.49 35.24 8.71
N ALA A 548 -16.75 35.62 8.49
CA ALA A 548 -17.88 35.14 9.29
C ALA A 548 -18.12 33.62 9.19
N VAL A 549 -17.56 32.97 8.17
CA VAL A 549 -17.59 31.51 7.98
C VAL A 549 -16.25 30.88 8.37
N GLU A 550 -15.14 31.48 7.96
CA GLU A 550 -13.81 30.95 8.25
C GLU A 550 -13.50 30.94 9.75
N GLU A 551 -13.83 32.02 10.48
CA GLU A 551 -13.45 32.14 11.88
C GLU A 551 -14.14 31.09 12.76
N PRO A 552 -15.47 30.86 12.69
CA PRO A 552 -16.12 29.81 13.47
C PRO A 552 -15.64 28.41 13.12
N LEU A 553 -15.43 28.11 11.82
CA LEU A 553 -14.97 26.80 11.38
C LEU A 553 -13.55 26.50 11.89
N THR A 554 -12.64 27.46 11.74
CA THR A 554 -11.25 27.34 12.21
C THR A 554 -11.20 27.23 13.73
N THR A 555 -11.93 28.09 14.44
CA THR A 555 -11.98 28.06 15.91
C THR A 555 -12.52 26.74 16.42
N MET A 556 -13.65 26.26 15.87
CA MET A 556 -14.23 24.98 16.24
C MET A 556 -13.26 23.82 15.99
N ALA A 557 -12.59 23.80 14.84
CA ALA A 557 -11.65 22.74 14.46
C ALA A 557 -10.48 22.64 15.46
N TYR A 558 -9.79 23.76 15.70
CA TYR A 558 -8.59 23.79 16.54
C TYR A 558 -8.95 23.59 18.02
N HIS A 559 -10.03 24.22 18.50
CA HIS A 559 -10.46 24.07 19.89
C HIS A 559 -10.84 22.62 20.19
N THR A 560 -11.67 22.00 19.34
CA THR A 560 -12.09 20.59 19.53
C THR A 560 -10.90 19.65 19.48
N PHE A 561 -9.95 19.89 18.59
CA PHE A 561 -8.75 19.08 18.45
C PHE A 561 -7.90 19.13 19.73
N PHE A 562 -7.57 20.32 20.22
CA PHE A 562 -6.69 20.47 21.37
C PHE A 562 -7.35 20.15 22.71
N ASP A 563 -8.64 20.42 22.89
CA ASP A 563 -9.39 19.95 24.07
C ASP A 563 -9.33 18.41 24.17
N ARG A 564 -9.54 17.71 23.05
CA ARG A 564 -9.43 16.24 23.03
C ARG A 564 -8.01 15.75 23.25
N THR A 565 -7.00 16.47 22.76
CA THR A 565 -5.59 16.18 23.05
C THR A 565 -5.30 16.26 24.55
N LEU A 566 -5.84 17.26 25.26
CA LEU A 566 -5.69 17.31 26.72
C LEU A 566 -6.39 16.14 27.42
N ASN A 567 -7.58 15.76 26.97
CA ASN A 567 -8.27 14.57 27.50
C ASN A 567 -7.44 13.30 27.29
N ASN A 568 -6.69 13.19 26.19
CA ASN A 568 -5.76 12.09 25.96
C ASN A 568 -4.59 12.13 26.95
N PHE A 569 -4.01 13.30 27.24
CA PHE A 569 -2.97 13.40 28.26
C PHE A 569 -3.48 13.00 29.66
N GLU A 570 -4.68 13.43 30.05
CA GLU A 570 -5.32 12.99 31.30
C GLU A 570 -5.58 11.48 31.31
N ALA A 571 -6.06 10.93 30.19
CA ALA A 571 -6.29 9.50 30.03
C ALA A 571 -5.00 8.67 30.21
N LEU A 572 -3.86 9.16 29.70
CA LEU A 572 -2.56 8.51 29.89
C LEU A 572 -2.11 8.52 31.36
N VAL A 573 -2.34 9.63 32.08
CA VAL A 573 -2.09 9.69 33.54
C VAL A 573 -2.96 8.66 34.30
N GLU A 574 -4.18 8.42 33.82
CA GLU A 574 -5.07 7.38 34.35
C GLU A 574 -4.74 5.95 33.88
N GLY A 575 -3.73 5.78 33.01
CA GLY A 575 -3.34 4.49 32.44
C GLY A 575 -4.30 3.95 31.36
N ARG A 576 -5.14 4.79 30.78
CA ARG A 576 -6.04 4.44 29.67
C ARG A 576 -5.32 4.52 28.33
N ASP A 577 -5.69 3.63 27.40
CA ASP A 577 -5.22 3.70 26.01
C ASP A 577 -5.93 4.86 25.30
N VAL A 578 -5.14 5.61 24.52
CA VAL A 578 -5.60 6.79 23.75
C VAL A 578 -5.44 6.60 22.25
N ARG A 579 -4.91 5.44 21.83
CA ARG A 579 -4.69 5.14 20.42
C ARG A 579 -6.02 5.09 19.69
N LEU A 580 -6.07 5.76 18.55
CA LEU A 580 -7.21 5.72 17.65
C LEU A 580 -7.24 4.41 16.88
N GLY A 581 -8.43 3.95 16.55
CA GLY A 581 -8.62 2.79 15.70
C GLY A 581 -8.27 1.48 16.40
N ARG A 582 -8.42 0.39 15.67
CA ARG A 582 -8.13 -0.95 16.17
C ARG A 582 -6.72 -1.38 15.80
N ASP A 583 -6.11 -2.09 16.74
CA ASP A 583 -4.92 -2.88 16.46
C ASP A 583 -5.32 -3.94 15.42
N PRO A 584 -4.69 -3.92 14.24
CA PRO A 584 -5.14 -4.77 13.18
C PRO A 584 -4.69 -6.23 13.38
N ASP A 585 -3.69 -6.52 14.24
CA ASP A 585 -3.22 -7.88 14.56
C ASP A 585 -4.11 -8.61 15.57
N VAL A 586 -5.03 -7.89 16.21
CA VAL A 586 -6.17 -8.50 16.87
C VAL A 586 -7.15 -8.92 15.78
N ASP A 587 -7.30 -10.23 15.58
CA ASP A 587 -8.32 -10.87 14.73
C ASP A 587 -9.71 -10.62 15.34
N SER A 588 -10.12 -9.35 15.39
CA SER A 588 -11.43 -8.96 15.89
C SER A 588 -12.46 -9.32 14.81
N ALA A 589 -13.46 -10.13 15.19
CA ALA A 589 -14.65 -10.36 14.38
C ALA A 589 -15.19 -9.02 13.85
N HIS A 590 -15.13 -8.84 12.54
CA HIS A 590 -15.29 -7.52 11.92
C HIS A 590 -16.73 -6.99 12.04
N PRO A 591 -16.91 -5.65 11.96
CA PRO A 591 -18.20 -5.02 11.63
C PRO A 591 -18.78 -5.45 10.27
N SER A 592 -18.03 -6.26 9.50
CA SER A 592 -18.39 -6.68 8.16
C SER A 592 -19.70 -7.45 8.13
N VAL A 593 -20.09 -8.18 9.18
CA VAL A 593 -21.35 -8.93 9.20
C VAL A 593 -22.57 -8.02 8.96
N ALA A 594 -22.64 -6.85 9.60
CA ALA A 594 -23.76 -5.93 9.44
C ALA A 594 -23.79 -5.27 8.04
N ILE A 595 -22.62 -4.96 7.49
CA ILE A 595 -22.47 -4.42 6.13
C ILE A 595 -22.78 -5.51 5.10
N GLU A 596 -22.29 -6.73 5.31
CA GLU A 596 -22.55 -7.93 4.52
C GLU A 596 -24.03 -8.24 4.45
N GLU A 597 -24.72 -8.27 5.59
CA GLU A 597 -26.17 -8.49 5.63
C GLU A 597 -26.93 -7.41 4.87
N THR A 598 -26.54 -6.14 5.04
CA THR A 598 -27.19 -5.02 4.36
C THR A 598 -26.97 -5.10 2.86
N LEU A 599 -25.74 -5.36 2.42
CA LEU A 599 -25.39 -5.51 1.00
C LEU A 599 -26.02 -6.76 0.40
N ALA A 600 -26.10 -7.88 1.12
CA ALA A 600 -26.76 -9.09 0.67
C ALA A 600 -28.26 -8.88 0.47
N ARG A 601 -28.92 -8.16 1.39
CA ARG A 601 -30.35 -7.78 1.23
C ARG A 601 -30.55 -6.85 0.03
N LEU A 602 -29.64 -5.90 -0.19
CA LEU A 602 -29.68 -5.00 -1.35
C LEU A 602 -29.44 -5.76 -2.66
N ALA A 603 -28.45 -6.65 -2.71
CA ALA A 603 -28.13 -7.49 -3.86
C ALA A 603 -29.31 -8.42 -4.20
N GLN A 604 -29.94 -9.04 -3.20
CA GLN A 604 -31.12 -9.88 -3.38
C GLN A 604 -32.30 -9.09 -3.97
N ARG A 605 -32.50 -7.83 -3.54
CA ARG A 605 -33.53 -6.93 -4.09
C ARG A 605 -33.20 -6.42 -5.49
N ALA A 606 -31.92 -6.23 -5.81
CA ALA A 606 -31.47 -5.74 -7.12
C ALA A 606 -31.38 -6.85 -8.18
N SER A 607 -31.22 -8.12 -7.78
CA SER A 607 -31.06 -9.27 -8.66
C SER A 607 -32.12 -9.37 -9.80
N PRO A 608 -33.43 -9.15 -9.56
CA PRO A 608 -34.44 -9.18 -10.62
C PRO A 608 -34.29 -8.07 -11.67
N PHE A 609 -33.72 -6.92 -11.29
CA PHE A 609 -33.49 -5.80 -12.21
C PHE A 609 -32.25 -6.06 -13.06
N VAL A 610 -31.20 -6.63 -12.47
CA VAL A 610 -29.99 -7.03 -13.17
C VAL A 610 -30.26 -8.14 -14.19
N GLU A 611 -31.06 -9.16 -13.85
CA GLU A 611 -31.44 -10.22 -14.78
C GLU A 611 -32.24 -9.69 -15.99
N LYS A 612 -32.95 -8.55 -15.84
CA LYS A 612 -33.61 -7.86 -16.97
C LYS A 612 -32.64 -7.07 -17.86
N LEU A 613 -31.50 -6.66 -17.32
CA LEU A 613 -30.44 -5.92 -18.03
C LEU A 613 -29.43 -6.83 -18.72
N LYS A 614 -29.39 -8.12 -18.36
CA LYS A 614 -28.57 -9.09 -19.07
C LYS A 614 -29.02 -9.13 -20.54
N PRO A 615 -28.09 -9.04 -21.51
CA PRO A 615 -28.45 -9.28 -22.90
C PRO A 615 -29.08 -10.67 -22.96
N LYS A 616 -30.29 -10.76 -23.52
CA LYS A 616 -30.90 -12.07 -23.80
C LYS A 616 -29.87 -12.83 -24.63
N THR A 617 -29.27 -13.87 -24.05
CA THR A 617 -28.36 -14.75 -24.77
C THR A 617 -29.06 -15.14 -26.06
N ALA A 618 -28.48 -14.74 -27.19
CA ALA A 618 -28.95 -15.18 -28.48
C ALA A 618 -29.01 -16.70 -28.41
N ARG A 619 -30.20 -17.26 -28.67
CA ARG A 619 -30.39 -18.71 -28.72
C ARG A 619 -29.32 -19.23 -29.69
N PRO A 620 -28.46 -20.20 -29.31
CA PRO A 620 -27.48 -20.73 -30.25
C PRO A 620 -28.24 -21.14 -31.51
N ALA A 621 -27.81 -20.63 -32.66
CA ALA A 621 -28.46 -20.96 -33.92
C ALA A 621 -28.46 -22.49 -34.04
N PRO A 622 -29.60 -23.13 -34.34
CA PRO A 622 -29.67 -24.57 -34.42
C PRO A 622 -28.63 -25.04 -35.43
N ALA A 623 -27.75 -25.95 -35.01
CA ALA A 623 -26.85 -26.63 -35.92
C ALA A 623 -27.69 -27.36 -36.98
N ASP A 624 -27.26 -27.30 -38.23
CA ASP A 624 -27.91 -28.09 -39.27
C ASP A 624 -27.67 -29.61 -39.06
N ALA A 625 -28.20 -30.42 -39.96
CA ALA A 625 -28.11 -31.88 -39.88
C ALA A 625 -26.67 -32.41 -39.88
N ASP A 626 -25.69 -31.58 -40.25
CA ASP A 626 -24.27 -31.91 -40.33
C ASP A 626 -23.45 -31.33 -39.16
N GLY A 627 -24.11 -30.65 -38.21
CA GLY A 627 -23.48 -30.10 -37.00
C GLY A 627 -22.90 -28.70 -37.16
N PHE A 628 -23.17 -28.00 -38.26
CA PHE A 628 -22.65 -26.65 -38.51
C PHE A 628 -23.63 -25.56 -38.05
N VAL A 629 -23.11 -24.57 -37.32
CA VAL A 629 -23.86 -23.40 -36.84
C VAL A 629 -23.68 -22.26 -37.85
N HIS A 630 -24.75 -21.95 -38.61
CA HIS A 630 -24.72 -20.88 -39.61
C HIS A 630 -24.91 -19.51 -38.94
N VAL A 631 -23.88 -18.66 -39.02
CA VAL A 631 -23.96 -17.25 -38.58
C VAL A 631 -24.37 -16.40 -39.78
N VAL A 632 -25.55 -15.80 -39.74
CA VAL A 632 -25.96 -14.82 -40.75
C VAL A 632 -25.26 -13.49 -40.44
N PRO A 633 -24.52 -12.88 -41.39
CA PRO A 633 -23.94 -11.54 -41.21
C PRO A 633 -25.06 -10.51 -41.04
N GLY A 634 -25.02 -9.71 -39.96
CA GLY A 634 -26.05 -8.73 -39.64
C GLY A 634 -26.05 -7.51 -40.57
N ALA A 635 -27.26 -7.01 -40.87
CA ALA A 635 -27.54 -5.71 -41.48
C ALA A 635 -27.52 -4.58 -40.43
#